data_AF-A0A397GXU6-F1
#
_entry.id   AF-A0A397GXU6-F1
#
_cell.length_a   1.000
_cell.length_b   1.000
_cell.length_c   1.000
_cell.angle_alpha   90.00
_cell.angle_beta   90.00
_cell.angle_gamma   90.00
#
_symmetry.space_group_name_H-M   'P 1'
#
loop_
_entity.id
_entity.type
_entity.pdbx_description
1 polymer ?
#
loop_
_entity_poly.entity_id
_entity_poly.type
_entity_poly.pdbx_seq_one_letter_code
_entity_poly.pdbx_strand_id
1 'polypeptide(L)'
;MSDSQDVSCPTNPLESTTERTEFGTRGCLVYGYPSTGGVLIKEADLLDMLFLSLPRSHVSKRSPSADEEDRFCNLMRRTGATWWPSKEDWIEVQMGMREITEEEEKVLVFGWPTDGVGVWVLSYNEHLRLAERYLQFDIPALMKVVAAASSHRTSDIVSFYKMAEGGFNRLFQATFTDGRHVIARLPYPSTAPEHYTVASEVATLDYLRLHGIPTPEVYAWCSTKANPVGAEYIIMEKLNGTPLGDTWYAMTPKEQHKIMKQIVEWEARLMSLEFPACGSLYYQKDLPTERKVSLPKNKGEFCIGPVANYSWWHGERSNLDIDRGPWSSSSDLFRAAGERELIWAKAYAKPRLPYERLYREIYGFAQVSPDRHLQNLSDYLTLAPCLGFRAGSSLNRPVMRHPDLQPNNILISDANEVVGLVDWQHCTILPLGLAAGIPKDFQNYGDPDSEKLIEPRIDLPPNYDSLPESDQLSVRETIRKRLVHFLYAAFTKRLNEEHYDAIFDQSAILHQRLFKSAGSPWEGDSITLRADMIRAIQSWPNLISADSAGRGRGTCNTPALTYSDEVISDTLALDKQQKEADTAMDQMREVLGVDVLGWVPNNEFEAAKQMAAEIKAKMLEAAETGEDRIGIQNHFPSDDFDENS
;
A
#
# COMPACT_ATOMS: atom_id res chain seq x y z
N MET A 1 -29.01 -13.56 76.88
CA MET A 1 -28.06 -13.82 77.97
C MET A 1 -26.85 -14.47 77.32
N SER A 2 -25.81 -13.66 77.07
CA SER A 2 -24.54 -13.64 77.83
C SER A 2 -23.61 -14.73 77.31
N ASP A 3 -22.62 -14.40 76.48
CA ASP A 3 -21.30 -13.81 76.78
C ASP A 3 -20.23 -14.87 77.06
N SER A 4 -19.06 -14.64 76.44
CA SER A 4 -17.69 -15.11 76.82
C SER A 4 -17.35 -16.59 76.59
N GLN A 5 -16.14 -17.00 76.17
CA GLN A 5 -14.89 -16.32 75.85
C GLN A 5 -13.93 -17.30 75.14
N ASP A 6 -13.19 -16.77 74.17
CA ASP A 6 -11.75 -16.94 73.83
C ASP A 6 -11.01 -18.29 73.98
N VAL A 7 -10.38 -18.71 72.88
CA VAL A 7 -8.95 -19.11 72.85
C VAL A 7 -8.25 -18.48 71.65
N SER A 8 -7.10 -17.87 71.91
CA SER A 8 -6.25 -17.06 71.03
C SER A 8 -5.27 -17.83 70.12
N CYS A 9 -5.14 -17.32 68.88
CA CYS A 9 -3.97 -17.15 67.96
C CYS A 9 -2.59 -17.81 68.27
N PRO A 10 -1.84 -18.25 67.23
CA PRO A 10 -1.16 -17.30 66.33
C PRO A 10 -1.47 -17.49 64.83
N THR A 11 -1.63 -16.33 64.20
CA THR A 11 -1.48 -16.02 62.78
C THR A 11 -0.34 -16.77 62.08
N ASN A 12 -0.69 -17.48 61.02
CA ASN A 12 0.01 -17.36 59.74
C ASN A 12 -1.02 -16.90 58.70
N PRO A 13 -0.72 -15.88 57.86
CA PRO A 13 -1.68 -15.35 56.91
C PRO A 13 -2.06 -16.42 55.86
N LEU A 14 -3.32 -16.38 55.43
CA LEU A 14 -3.87 -17.22 54.36
C LEU A 14 -3.00 -17.12 53.09
N GLU A 15 -2.60 -18.27 52.54
CA GLU A 15 -1.82 -18.45 51.30
C GLU A 15 -2.61 -18.06 50.03
N SER A 16 -2.97 -16.78 49.89
CA SER A 16 -3.74 -16.29 48.74
C SER A 16 -3.19 -14.94 48.27
N THR A 17 -2.12 -14.94 47.46
CA THR A 17 -1.65 -13.81 46.59
C THR A 17 -0.31 -14.13 45.90
N THR A 18 -0.23 -15.17 45.06
CA THR A 18 0.99 -15.44 44.26
C THR A 18 0.75 -15.77 42.78
N GLU A 19 -0.50 -15.76 42.32
CA GLU A 19 -0.84 -16.13 40.95
C GLU A 19 -0.64 -14.95 40.00
N ARG A 20 0.14 -15.17 38.93
CA ARG A 20 0.42 -14.17 37.90
C ARG A 20 -0.48 -14.35 36.68
N THR A 21 -0.97 -15.56 36.44
CA THR A 21 -1.84 -15.89 35.30
C THR A 21 -2.93 -16.87 35.72
N GLU A 22 -4.17 -16.65 35.32
CA GLU A 22 -5.30 -17.55 35.54
C GLU A 22 -6.00 -17.84 34.19
N PHE A 23 -6.01 -19.10 33.75
CA PHE A 23 -6.52 -19.49 32.44
C PHE A 23 -8.02 -19.80 32.51
N GLY A 24 -8.81 -19.09 31.70
CA GLY A 24 -10.25 -19.30 31.55
C GLY A 24 -10.63 -19.88 30.19
N THR A 25 -11.93 -20.05 29.94
CA THR A 25 -12.45 -20.62 28.67
C THR A 25 -12.36 -19.68 27.47
N ARG A 26 -12.01 -18.41 27.67
CA ARG A 26 -11.97 -17.35 26.63
C ARG A 26 -10.65 -16.55 26.57
N GLY A 27 -9.68 -16.83 27.43
CA GLY A 27 -8.43 -16.06 27.53
C GLY A 27 -7.66 -16.33 28.82
N CYS A 28 -6.62 -15.54 29.09
CA CYS A 28 -5.84 -15.62 30.33
C CYS A 28 -5.91 -14.29 31.09
N LEU A 29 -6.29 -14.31 32.36
CA LEU A 29 -6.18 -13.14 33.23
C LEU A 29 -4.76 -13.04 33.75
N VAL A 30 -4.16 -11.86 33.67
CA VAL A 30 -2.80 -11.59 34.14
C VAL A 30 -2.86 -10.59 35.29
N TYR A 31 -2.09 -10.89 36.34
CA TYR A 31 -1.96 -10.08 37.54
C TYR A 31 -0.52 -9.57 37.70
N GLY A 32 -0.39 -8.27 37.94
CA GLY A 32 0.88 -7.63 38.32
C GLY A 32 0.73 -6.87 39.63
N TYR A 33 1.70 -6.99 40.53
CA TYR A 33 1.59 -6.44 41.88
C TYR A 33 2.66 -5.36 42.14
N PRO A 34 2.40 -4.09 41.78
CA PRO A 34 3.40 -3.04 41.91
C PRO A 34 3.71 -2.76 43.39
N SER A 35 4.95 -2.38 43.67
CA SER A 35 5.43 -2.01 45.02
C SER A 35 4.71 -0.79 45.59
N THR A 36 4.09 0.02 44.73
CA THR A 36 3.25 1.17 45.10
C THR A 36 1.89 0.77 45.69
N GLY A 37 1.57 -0.52 45.74
CA GLY A 37 0.29 -1.04 46.24
C GLY A 37 -0.74 -1.28 45.12
N GLY A 38 -1.78 -2.06 45.44
CA GLY A 38 -2.80 -2.50 44.49
C GLY A 38 -2.38 -3.64 43.57
N VAL A 39 -3.19 -3.92 42.55
CA VAL A 39 -2.98 -4.97 41.55
C VAL A 39 -3.34 -4.44 40.16
N LEU A 40 -2.44 -4.63 39.20
CA LEU A 40 -2.74 -4.46 37.77
C LEU A 40 -3.38 -5.74 37.25
N ILE A 41 -4.54 -5.61 36.64
CA ILE A 41 -5.30 -6.74 36.09
C ILE A 41 -5.53 -6.48 34.61
N LYS A 42 -5.24 -7.50 33.79
CA LYS A 42 -5.50 -7.47 32.36
C LYS A 42 -6.03 -8.81 31.89
N GLU A 43 -7.11 -8.78 31.11
CA GLU A 43 -7.48 -9.91 30.27
C GLU A 43 -6.53 -9.90 29.07
N ALA A 44 -5.62 -10.86 29.03
CA ALA A 44 -4.54 -10.93 28.07
C ALA A 44 -4.87 -11.95 26.97
N ASP A 45 -4.75 -11.51 25.72
CA ASP A 45 -4.79 -12.37 24.55
C ASP A 45 -3.40 -12.98 24.25
N LEU A 46 -3.28 -13.73 23.15
CA LEU A 46 -2.02 -14.37 22.75
C LEU A 46 -0.88 -13.38 22.48
N LEU A 47 -1.18 -12.16 22.02
CA LEU A 47 -0.23 -11.11 21.72
C LEU A 47 0.24 -10.42 23.02
N ASP A 48 -0.68 -10.20 23.96
CA ASP A 48 -0.37 -9.69 25.29
C ASP A 48 0.50 -10.67 26.09
N MET A 49 0.16 -11.97 26.05
CA MET A 49 0.96 -13.01 26.71
C MET A 49 2.38 -13.10 26.12
N LEU A 50 2.52 -12.88 24.81
CA LEU A 50 3.82 -12.78 24.13
C LEU A 50 4.58 -11.51 24.54
N PHE A 51 3.91 -10.36 24.59
CA PHE A 51 4.51 -9.08 24.98
C PHE A 51 4.98 -9.07 26.43
N LEU A 52 4.24 -9.72 27.33
CA LEU A 52 4.54 -9.81 28.77
C LEU A 52 5.48 -10.97 29.12
N SER A 53 5.96 -11.72 28.13
CA SER A 53 6.83 -12.90 28.28
C SER A 53 6.22 -13.95 29.23
N LEU A 54 4.92 -14.23 29.11
CA LEU A 54 4.17 -15.18 29.95
C LEU A 54 3.95 -16.53 29.25
N PRO A 55 4.01 -17.66 29.99
CA PRO A 55 3.70 -18.96 29.42
C PRO A 55 2.24 -19.05 28.96
N ARG A 56 2.00 -19.67 27.80
CA ARG A 56 0.66 -19.73 27.17
C ARG A 56 -0.20 -20.93 27.59
N SER A 57 0.37 -21.89 28.31
CA SER A 57 -0.24 -23.21 28.55
C SER A 57 -0.27 -23.65 30.01
N HIS A 58 0.35 -22.90 30.93
CA HIS A 58 0.35 -23.22 32.35
C HIS A 58 0.47 -21.97 33.21
N VAL A 59 -0.07 -22.06 34.42
CA VAL A 59 -0.10 -20.97 35.39
C VAL A 59 1.31 -20.60 35.84
N SER A 60 1.62 -19.31 35.72
CA SER A 60 2.83 -18.66 36.23
C SER A 60 2.56 -17.98 37.59
N LYS A 61 3.63 -17.79 38.36
CA LYS A 61 3.59 -17.11 39.67
C LYS A 61 4.32 -15.77 39.64
N ARG A 62 3.93 -14.90 40.55
CA ARG A 62 4.57 -13.59 40.81
C ARG A 62 6.07 -13.74 41.07
N SER A 63 6.90 -12.77 40.65
CA SER A 63 8.31 -12.75 41.04
C SER A 63 8.43 -12.40 42.53
N PRO A 64 9.32 -13.05 43.30
CA PRO A 64 9.60 -12.66 44.68
C PRO A 64 10.41 -11.36 44.78
N SER A 65 10.96 -10.86 43.67
CA SER A 65 11.70 -9.60 43.61
C SER A 65 10.78 -8.43 43.28
N ALA A 66 10.71 -7.44 44.18
CA ALA A 66 9.88 -6.25 43.98
C ALA A 66 10.28 -5.44 42.73
N ASP A 67 11.58 -5.33 42.44
CA ASP A 67 12.09 -4.58 41.28
C ASP A 67 11.74 -5.26 39.95
N GLU A 68 11.73 -6.60 39.92
CA GLU A 68 11.31 -7.35 38.74
C GLU A 68 9.80 -7.29 38.53
N GLU A 69 9.04 -7.35 39.63
CA GLU A 69 7.60 -7.20 39.62
C GLU A 69 7.19 -5.81 39.11
N ASP A 70 7.83 -4.74 39.57
CA ASP A 70 7.55 -3.39 39.12
C ASP A 70 7.86 -3.18 37.63
N ARG A 71 8.94 -3.79 37.13
CA ARG A 71 9.24 -3.77 35.68
C ARG A 71 8.15 -4.48 34.89
N PHE A 72 7.69 -5.64 35.36
CA PHE A 72 6.59 -6.36 34.74
C PHE A 72 5.28 -5.55 34.79
N CYS A 73 4.96 -4.92 35.91
CA CYS A 73 3.82 -4.01 36.06
C CYS A 73 3.89 -2.83 35.07
N ASN A 74 5.07 -2.29 34.81
CA ASN A 74 5.23 -1.24 33.81
C ASN A 74 4.99 -1.74 32.38
N LEU A 75 5.36 -2.98 32.06
CA LEU A 75 5.02 -3.60 30.78
C LEU A 75 3.51 -3.85 30.67
N MET A 76 2.88 -4.35 31.73
CA MET A 76 1.42 -4.53 31.80
C MET A 76 0.69 -3.22 31.51
N ARG A 77 1.13 -2.11 32.10
CA ARG A 77 0.57 -0.77 31.82
C ARG A 77 0.69 -0.37 30.35
N ARG A 78 1.79 -0.73 29.67
CA ARG A 78 1.99 -0.45 28.23
C ARG A 78 1.06 -1.26 27.33
N THR A 79 0.57 -2.41 27.82
CA THR A 79 -0.44 -3.23 27.13
C THR A 79 -1.86 -2.90 27.58
N GLY A 80 -2.06 -1.79 28.30
CA GLY A 80 -3.38 -1.33 28.74
C GLY A 80 -3.92 -2.06 29.98
N ALA A 81 -3.07 -2.61 30.85
CA ALA A 81 -3.53 -3.18 32.11
C ALA A 81 -4.03 -2.11 33.09
N THR A 82 -5.17 -2.38 33.73
CA THR A 82 -5.85 -1.46 34.64
C THR A 82 -5.43 -1.72 36.08
N TRP A 83 -5.22 -0.66 36.86
CA TRP A 83 -4.84 -0.76 38.27
C TRP A 83 -6.07 -0.79 39.18
N TRP A 84 -6.04 -1.67 40.18
CA TRP A 84 -7.12 -1.90 41.15
C TRP A 84 -6.56 -1.89 42.58
N PRO A 85 -7.30 -1.41 43.59
CA PRO A 85 -6.88 -1.46 44.99
C PRO A 85 -6.69 -2.90 45.51
N SER A 86 -7.52 -3.85 45.07
CA SER A 86 -7.42 -5.29 45.38
C SER A 86 -8.02 -6.18 44.28
N LYS A 87 -7.81 -7.51 44.34
CA LYS A 87 -8.42 -8.46 43.37
C LYS A 87 -9.93 -8.57 43.63
N GLU A 88 -10.33 -8.51 44.89
CA GLU A 88 -11.72 -8.52 45.35
C GLU A 88 -12.49 -7.32 44.80
N ASP A 89 -11.87 -6.15 44.80
CA ASP A 89 -12.41 -4.93 44.23
C ASP A 89 -12.73 -5.05 42.74
N TRP A 90 -11.84 -5.68 41.96
CA TRP A 90 -12.09 -5.98 40.55
C TRP A 90 -13.22 -7.00 40.37
N ILE A 91 -13.26 -8.05 41.20
CA ILE A 91 -14.32 -9.08 41.14
C ILE A 91 -15.70 -8.46 41.43
N GLU A 92 -15.81 -7.60 42.44
CA GLU A 92 -17.07 -6.93 42.80
C GLU A 92 -17.58 -6.03 41.66
N VAL A 93 -16.68 -5.34 40.94
CA VAL A 93 -17.04 -4.56 39.74
C VAL A 93 -17.47 -5.47 38.59
N GLN A 94 -16.72 -6.54 38.32
CA GLN A 94 -17.06 -7.49 37.24
C GLN A 94 -18.38 -8.23 37.49
N MET A 95 -18.72 -8.51 38.75
CA MET A 95 -19.99 -9.10 39.14
C MET A 95 -21.14 -8.07 39.22
N GLY A 96 -20.88 -6.80 38.91
CA GLY A 96 -21.86 -5.71 38.94
C GLY A 96 -22.37 -5.36 40.33
N MET A 97 -21.62 -5.69 41.38
CA MET A 97 -21.96 -5.39 42.78
C MET A 97 -21.58 -3.98 43.20
N ARG A 98 -20.63 -3.34 42.50
CA ARG A 98 -20.25 -1.93 42.66
C ARG A 98 -19.81 -1.31 41.34
N GLU A 99 -19.85 0.01 41.23
CA GLU A 99 -19.31 0.76 40.09
C GLU A 99 -17.80 1.03 40.26
N ILE A 100 -17.09 1.22 39.14
CA ILE A 100 -15.65 1.56 39.10
C ILE A 100 -15.43 2.99 39.59
N THR A 101 -14.35 3.24 40.34
CA THR A 101 -14.00 4.58 40.85
C THR A 101 -13.10 5.36 39.88
N GLU A 102 -13.11 6.70 39.91
CA GLU A 102 -12.29 7.56 39.03
C GLU A 102 -10.77 7.30 39.12
N GLU A 103 -10.27 6.73 40.22
CA GLU A 103 -8.86 6.34 40.35
C GLU A 103 -8.54 5.00 39.69
N GLU A 104 -9.53 4.10 39.55
CA GLU A 104 -9.41 2.79 38.89
C GLU A 104 -9.50 2.89 37.35
N GLU A 105 -10.02 4.00 36.80
CA GLU A 105 -10.24 4.20 35.35
C GLU A 105 -9.03 4.81 34.60
N LYS A 106 -8.00 5.28 35.31
CA LYS A 106 -6.86 5.99 34.69
C LYS A 106 -5.91 5.04 33.94
N VAL A 107 -6.03 5.00 32.61
CA VAL A 107 -5.03 4.42 31.68
C VAL A 107 -4.26 5.56 31.00
N LEU A 108 -2.92 5.55 31.10
CA LEU A 108 -2.03 6.57 30.51
C LEU A 108 -1.40 6.07 29.20
N VAL A 109 -1.64 6.77 28.08
CA VAL A 109 -1.06 6.56 26.75
C VAL A 109 -0.61 7.92 26.17
N PHE A 110 0.47 7.99 25.38
CA PHE A 110 1.08 9.24 24.84
C PHE A 110 1.15 9.22 23.29
N GLY A 111 0.99 10.38 22.61
CA GLY A 111 0.90 10.55 21.12
C GLY A 111 1.87 11.56 20.44
N TRP A 112 1.79 11.72 19.10
CA TRP A 112 2.84 12.23 18.13
C TRP A 112 2.69 13.67 17.56
N PRO A 113 3.74 14.29 16.93
CA PRO A 113 3.73 15.67 16.39
C PRO A 113 3.68 15.84 14.83
N THR A 114 3.59 17.11 14.39
CA THR A 114 2.91 17.67 13.18
C THR A 114 3.80 18.34 12.09
N ASP A 115 5.09 18.04 11.96
CA ASP A 115 6.05 18.95 11.30
C ASP A 115 6.75 18.46 10.00
N GLY A 116 6.08 17.66 9.16
CA GLY A 116 6.17 17.76 7.68
C GLY A 116 7.56 17.78 6.98
N VAL A 117 8.64 17.27 7.59
CA VAL A 117 9.97 17.21 6.98
C VAL A 117 10.71 15.90 7.34
N GLY A 118 11.09 15.11 6.33
CA GLY A 118 12.03 13.98 6.52
C GLY A 118 12.07 12.94 5.39
N VAL A 119 13.26 12.35 5.17
CA VAL A 119 13.50 11.14 4.36
C VAL A 119 14.37 10.21 5.18
N TRP A 120 13.84 9.04 5.56
CA TRP A 120 14.57 7.77 5.77
C TRP A 120 13.57 6.62 5.61
N VAL A 121 13.89 5.66 4.75
CA VAL A 121 13.09 4.45 4.61
C VAL A 121 13.59 3.50 5.69
N LEU A 122 12.72 2.93 6.54
CA LEU A 122 12.98 1.66 7.21
C LEU A 122 13.01 0.54 6.16
N SER A 123 13.85 0.71 5.14
CA SER A 123 14.13 -0.25 4.10
C SER A 123 15.18 -1.17 4.66
N TYR A 124 14.96 -2.46 4.53
CA TYR A 124 16.08 -3.37 4.34
C TYR A 124 16.94 -2.86 3.16
N ASN A 125 18.25 -2.93 3.30
CA ASN A 125 19.26 -2.44 2.36
C ASN A 125 19.28 -0.92 2.14
N GLU A 126 19.18 -0.14 3.22
CA GLU A 126 19.23 1.33 3.21
C GLU A 126 20.37 1.90 2.34
N HIS A 127 21.58 1.35 2.47
CA HIS A 127 22.73 1.78 1.67
C HIS A 127 22.51 1.62 0.16
N LEU A 128 21.82 0.56 -0.28
CA LEU A 128 21.48 0.35 -1.70
C LEU A 128 20.46 1.39 -2.17
N ARG A 129 19.38 1.58 -1.40
CA ARG A 129 18.32 2.55 -1.75
C ARG A 129 18.85 3.99 -1.82
N LEU A 130 19.77 4.36 -0.93
CA LEU A 130 20.44 5.67 -0.96
C LEU A 130 21.30 5.83 -2.23
N ALA A 131 22.03 4.79 -2.61
CA ALA A 131 22.88 4.82 -3.80
C ALA A 131 22.03 4.93 -5.09
N GLU A 132 20.93 4.19 -5.18
CA GLU A 132 20.00 4.23 -6.32
C GLU A 132 19.35 5.61 -6.52
N ARG A 133 19.09 6.33 -5.42
CA ARG A 133 18.46 7.66 -5.43
C ARG A 133 19.48 8.79 -5.46
N TYR A 134 20.78 8.49 -5.44
CA TYR A 134 21.80 9.52 -5.50
C TYR A 134 21.87 10.17 -6.88
N LEU A 135 21.39 11.40 -6.97
CA LEU A 135 21.47 12.23 -8.17
C LEU A 135 22.48 13.36 -8.00
N GLN A 136 23.52 13.37 -8.84
CA GLN A 136 24.45 14.47 -8.96
C GLN A 136 23.96 15.48 -10.01
N PHE A 137 23.86 16.77 -9.65
CA PHE A 137 23.43 17.84 -10.55
C PHE A 137 23.94 19.21 -10.09
N ASP A 138 23.91 20.21 -10.97
CA ASP A 138 24.39 21.58 -10.73
C ASP A 138 23.23 22.51 -10.29
N ILE A 139 23.26 22.93 -9.03
CA ILE A 139 22.24 23.82 -8.44
C ILE A 139 22.22 25.21 -9.10
N PRO A 140 23.35 25.93 -9.26
CA PRO A 140 23.36 27.20 -10.00
C PRO A 140 22.79 27.12 -11.42
N ALA A 141 23.06 26.03 -12.15
CA ALA A 141 22.50 25.80 -13.48
C ALA A 141 20.99 25.57 -13.40
N LEU A 142 20.52 24.78 -12.44
CA LEU A 142 19.08 24.57 -12.22
C LEU A 142 18.35 25.89 -11.92
N MET A 143 18.91 26.73 -11.05
CA MET A 143 18.32 28.05 -10.75
C MET A 143 18.25 28.96 -11.98
N LYS A 144 19.25 28.90 -12.88
CA LYS A 144 19.21 29.64 -14.16
C LYS A 144 18.09 29.13 -15.07
N VAL A 145 17.93 27.82 -15.18
CA VAL A 145 16.86 27.21 -15.97
C VAL A 145 15.49 27.59 -15.41
N VAL A 146 15.30 27.50 -14.09
CA VAL A 146 14.04 27.89 -13.41
C VAL A 146 13.68 29.35 -13.65
N ALA A 147 14.67 30.25 -13.51
CA ALA A 147 14.47 31.68 -13.78
C ALA A 147 14.11 31.93 -15.26
N ALA A 148 14.89 31.38 -16.19
CA ALA A 148 14.67 31.57 -17.62
C ALA A 148 13.30 31.03 -18.08
N ALA A 149 12.94 29.82 -17.64
CA ALA A 149 11.66 29.19 -17.99
C ALA A 149 10.45 29.98 -17.48
N SER A 150 10.57 30.62 -16.33
CA SER A 150 9.50 31.41 -15.72
C SER A 150 9.53 32.90 -16.11
N SER A 151 10.37 33.30 -17.08
CA SER A 151 10.56 34.70 -17.53
C SER A 151 11.09 35.66 -16.44
N HIS A 152 11.95 35.16 -15.55
CA HIS A 152 12.63 35.92 -14.51
C HIS A 152 14.16 35.91 -14.68
N ARG A 153 14.86 36.76 -13.93
CA ARG A 153 16.33 36.66 -13.76
C ARG A 153 16.64 35.83 -12.53
N THR A 154 17.80 35.19 -12.50
CA THR A 154 18.27 34.43 -11.32
C THR A 154 18.37 35.31 -10.08
N SER A 155 18.68 36.61 -10.24
CA SER A 155 18.70 37.59 -9.14
C SER A 155 17.33 37.87 -8.51
N ASP A 156 16.25 37.51 -9.20
CA ASP A 156 14.89 37.71 -8.72
C ASP A 156 14.42 36.53 -7.83
N ILE A 157 15.24 35.48 -7.66
CA ILE A 157 14.96 34.35 -6.75
C ILE A 157 15.29 34.78 -5.32
N VAL A 158 14.26 34.82 -4.48
CA VAL A 158 14.36 35.14 -3.04
C VAL A 158 14.71 33.90 -2.22
N SER A 159 14.17 32.74 -2.59
CA SER A 159 14.47 31.47 -1.93
C SER A 159 14.48 30.31 -2.92
N PHE A 160 15.36 29.35 -2.67
CA PHE A 160 15.45 28.10 -3.41
C PHE A 160 15.80 26.99 -2.43
N TYR A 161 14.89 26.05 -2.22
CA TYR A 161 15.07 24.97 -1.25
C TYR A 161 14.41 23.68 -1.72
N LYS A 162 14.86 22.56 -1.17
CA LYS A 162 14.26 21.24 -1.40
C LYS A 162 12.92 21.19 -0.68
N MET A 163 11.83 21.15 -1.44
CA MET A 163 10.46 21.16 -0.91
C MET A 163 10.03 19.77 -0.46
N ALA A 164 10.31 18.75 -1.26
CA ALA A 164 9.89 17.38 -1.01
C ALA A 164 10.76 16.38 -1.77
N GLU A 165 10.72 15.12 -1.34
CA GLU A 165 11.29 13.97 -2.03
C GLU A 165 10.26 12.85 -2.00
N GLY A 166 9.97 12.26 -3.16
CA GLY A 166 9.14 11.05 -3.29
C GLY A 166 9.98 9.81 -3.58
N GLY A 167 9.34 8.72 -3.97
CA GLY A 167 10.04 7.48 -4.38
C GLY A 167 10.87 7.61 -5.65
N PHE A 168 10.47 8.52 -6.56
CA PHE A 168 11.03 8.63 -7.91
C PHE A 168 11.64 10.00 -8.24
N ASN A 169 11.36 11.04 -7.45
CA ASN A 169 11.73 12.42 -7.79
C ASN A 169 12.10 13.25 -6.57
N ARG A 170 12.95 14.24 -6.81
CA ARG A 170 13.26 15.35 -5.90
C ARG A 170 12.59 16.63 -6.39
N LEU A 171 11.96 17.37 -5.49
CA LEU A 171 11.26 18.61 -5.77
C LEU A 171 11.97 19.79 -5.10
N PHE A 172 12.27 20.83 -5.89
CA PHE A 172 12.75 22.11 -5.40
C PHE A 172 11.70 23.19 -5.65
N GLN A 173 11.51 24.08 -4.68
CA GLN A 173 10.68 25.27 -4.84
C GLN A 173 11.57 26.49 -4.96
N ALA A 174 11.38 27.27 -6.04
CA ALA A 174 11.88 28.62 -6.18
C ALA A 174 10.77 29.62 -5.84
N THR A 175 11.10 30.65 -5.08
CA THR A 175 10.21 31.79 -4.81
C THR A 175 10.82 33.06 -5.37
N PHE A 176 10.08 33.78 -6.21
CA PHE A 176 10.52 35.00 -6.86
C PHE A 176 10.08 36.26 -6.11
N THR A 177 10.70 37.41 -6.41
CA THR A 177 10.39 38.72 -5.81
C THR A 177 8.96 39.20 -6.09
N ASP A 178 8.32 38.69 -7.14
CA ASP A 178 6.92 38.98 -7.48
C ASP A 178 5.93 38.09 -6.68
N GLY A 179 6.43 37.19 -5.82
CA GLY A 179 5.64 36.24 -5.05
C GLY A 179 5.33 34.94 -5.79
N ARG A 180 5.76 34.77 -7.04
CA ARG A 180 5.50 33.53 -7.80
C ARG A 180 6.33 32.37 -7.26
N HIS A 181 5.70 31.20 -7.19
CA HIS A 181 6.35 29.94 -6.83
C HIS A 181 6.47 29.04 -8.06
N VAL A 182 7.66 28.47 -8.26
CA VAL A 182 7.96 27.56 -9.37
C VAL A 182 8.59 26.29 -8.81
N ILE A 183 8.15 25.14 -9.32
CA ILE A 183 8.67 23.83 -8.95
C ILE A 183 9.67 23.35 -10.00
N ALA A 184 10.81 22.84 -9.54
CA ALA A 184 11.72 22.03 -10.34
C ALA A 184 11.65 20.57 -9.84
N ARG A 185 11.22 19.66 -10.71
CA ARG A 185 11.15 18.23 -10.46
C ARG A 185 12.27 17.51 -11.19
N LEU A 186 13.08 16.77 -10.45
CA LEU A 186 14.22 16.01 -10.96
C LEU A 186 14.01 14.52 -10.65
N PRO A 187 13.87 13.65 -11.66
CA PRO A 187 13.82 12.21 -11.48
C PRO A 187 15.12 11.65 -10.90
N TYR A 188 15.04 10.60 -10.09
CA TYR A 188 16.21 9.84 -9.65
C TYR A 188 16.78 8.99 -10.78
N PRO A 189 18.07 8.59 -10.72
CA PRO A 189 18.64 7.66 -11.70
C PRO A 189 17.93 6.31 -11.76
N SER A 190 17.31 5.88 -10.66
CA SER A 190 16.48 4.67 -10.60
C SER A 190 15.15 4.80 -11.34
N THR A 191 14.72 6.00 -11.70
CA THR A 191 13.45 6.24 -12.41
C THR A 191 13.61 5.91 -13.89
N ALA A 192 13.41 4.64 -14.22
CA ALA A 192 13.38 4.16 -15.59
C ALA A 192 11.96 4.23 -16.17
N PRO A 193 11.82 4.48 -17.49
CA PRO A 193 12.86 4.84 -18.46
C PRO A 193 13.22 6.34 -18.45
N GLU A 194 14.49 6.70 -18.64
CA GLU A 194 14.98 8.10 -18.57
C GLU A 194 14.14 9.05 -19.46
N HIS A 195 14.32 8.96 -20.78
CA HIS A 195 13.67 9.88 -21.72
C HIS A 195 12.14 9.81 -21.65
N TYR A 196 11.59 8.59 -21.69
CA TYR A 196 10.16 8.39 -21.84
C TYR A 196 9.35 8.76 -20.59
N THR A 197 9.91 8.62 -19.39
CA THR A 197 9.21 9.03 -18.15
C THR A 197 8.92 10.53 -18.20
N VAL A 198 9.92 11.34 -18.49
CA VAL A 198 9.79 12.80 -18.55
C VAL A 198 8.92 13.23 -19.73
N ALA A 199 9.20 12.70 -20.93
CA ALA A 199 8.45 13.07 -22.13
C ALA A 199 6.96 12.73 -22.02
N SER A 200 6.64 11.58 -21.42
CA SER A 200 5.24 11.17 -21.24
C SER A 200 4.52 11.95 -20.16
N GLU A 201 5.19 12.24 -19.04
CA GLU A 201 4.62 13.04 -17.95
C GLU A 201 4.25 14.44 -18.46
N VAL A 202 5.17 15.11 -19.16
CA VAL A 202 4.91 16.45 -19.73
C VAL A 202 3.76 16.44 -20.73
N ALA A 203 3.76 15.49 -21.67
CA ALA A 203 2.67 15.38 -22.65
C ALA A 203 1.32 15.11 -21.99
N THR A 204 1.30 14.34 -20.90
CA THR A 204 0.09 14.06 -20.11
C THR A 204 -0.41 15.32 -19.40
N LEU A 205 0.47 16.07 -18.73
CA LEU A 205 0.11 17.33 -18.06
C LEU A 205 -0.54 18.32 -19.03
N ASP A 206 0.09 18.56 -20.18
CA ASP A 206 -0.41 19.49 -21.19
C ASP A 206 -1.72 19.00 -21.82
N TYR A 207 -1.81 17.72 -22.16
CA TYR A 207 -3.04 17.16 -22.75
C TYR A 207 -4.22 17.28 -21.79
N LEU A 208 -4.03 17.00 -20.51
CA LEU A 208 -5.06 17.14 -19.49
C LEU A 208 -5.49 18.60 -19.33
N ARG A 209 -4.54 19.55 -19.31
CA ARG A 209 -4.81 20.99 -19.25
C ARG A 209 -5.64 21.47 -20.44
N LEU A 210 -5.34 20.97 -21.65
CA LEU A 210 -6.13 21.24 -22.86
C LEU A 210 -7.58 20.75 -22.77
N HIS A 211 -7.85 19.73 -21.95
CA HIS A 211 -9.20 19.20 -21.69
C HIS A 211 -9.82 19.76 -20.40
N GLY A 212 -9.28 20.86 -19.88
CA GLY A 212 -9.80 21.58 -18.72
C GLY A 212 -9.58 20.83 -17.40
N ILE A 213 -8.61 19.93 -17.34
CA ILE A 213 -8.20 19.24 -16.11
C ILE A 213 -7.01 20.01 -15.51
N PRO A 214 -7.09 20.45 -14.23
CA PRO A 214 -6.12 21.31 -13.61
C PRO A 214 -4.91 20.46 -13.24
N THR A 215 -3.91 20.59 -14.09
CA THR A 215 -2.57 20.07 -13.91
C THR A 215 -1.60 21.25 -13.87
N PRO A 216 -0.43 21.10 -13.22
CA PRO A 216 0.61 22.12 -13.28
C PRO A 216 0.97 22.50 -14.72
N GLU A 217 1.07 23.80 -15.01
CA GLU A 217 1.62 24.26 -16.29
C GLU A 217 3.11 23.97 -16.39
N VAL A 218 3.55 23.33 -17.47
CA VAL A 218 4.97 23.07 -17.72
C VAL A 218 5.60 24.25 -18.43
N TYR A 219 6.61 24.87 -17.80
CA TYR A 219 7.35 26.01 -18.35
C TYR A 219 8.54 25.58 -19.20
N ALA A 220 9.25 24.54 -18.78
CA ALA A 220 10.38 23.97 -19.51
C ALA A 220 10.67 22.55 -19.00
N TRP A 221 11.28 21.71 -19.84
CA TRP A 221 11.71 20.39 -19.43
C TRP A 221 12.91 19.92 -20.26
N CYS A 222 13.66 18.96 -19.72
CA CYS A 222 14.71 18.25 -20.44
C CYS A 222 14.71 16.79 -19.99
N SER A 223 14.64 15.87 -20.94
CA SER A 223 14.61 14.43 -20.70
C SER A 223 15.96 13.75 -20.93
N THR A 224 17.04 14.53 -20.94
CA THR A 224 18.41 14.02 -21.09
C THR A 224 19.33 14.71 -20.10
N LYS A 225 20.38 14.01 -19.64
CA LYS A 225 21.43 14.57 -18.78
C LYS A 225 22.40 15.49 -19.53
N ALA A 226 22.31 15.52 -20.87
CA ALA A 226 23.13 16.34 -21.74
C ALA A 226 22.68 17.82 -21.75
N ASN A 227 22.64 18.42 -20.56
CA ASN A 227 22.26 19.81 -20.35
C ASN A 227 23.08 20.40 -19.17
N PRO A 228 23.14 21.73 -19.00
CA PRO A 228 23.98 22.35 -17.96
C PRO A 228 23.67 21.94 -16.51
N VAL A 229 22.46 21.44 -16.23
CA VAL A 229 22.08 20.93 -14.90
C VAL A 229 22.73 19.56 -14.63
N GLY A 230 23.02 18.79 -15.68
CA GLY A 230 23.55 17.43 -15.57
C GLY A 230 22.51 16.37 -15.19
N ALA A 231 21.23 16.72 -15.18
CA ALA A 231 20.12 15.83 -14.86
C ALA A 231 18.88 16.18 -15.69
N GLU A 232 17.98 15.22 -15.88
CA GLU A 232 16.64 15.44 -16.39
C GLU A 232 15.84 16.33 -15.43
N TYR A 233 14.92 17.12 -15.98
CA TYR A 233 14.07 17.99 -15.16
C TYR A 233 12.74 18.35 -15.83
N ILE A 234 11.77 18.71 -15.01
CA ILE A 234 10.55 19.41 -15.38
C ILE A 234 10.45 20.67 -14.51
N ILE A 235 10.34 21.83 -15.14
CA ILE A 235 10.06 23.12 -14.50
C ILE A 235 8.60 23.46 -14.73
N MET A 236 7.85 23.64 -13.65
CA MET A 236 6.40 23.78 -13.73
C MET A 236 5.82 24.69 -12.63
N GLU A 237 4.57 25.05 -12.82
CA GLU A 237 3.72 25.78 -11.87
C GLU A 237 3.66 25.06 -10.51
N LYS A 238 3.70 25.84 -9.42
CA LYS A 238 3.23 25.35 -8.12
C LYS A 238 1.74 25.64 -8.01
N LEU A 239 0.91 24.60 -7.96
CA LEU A 239 -0.52 24.76 -7.75
C LEU A 239 -0.81 25.28 -6.33
N ASN A 240 -1.77 26.19 -6.22
CA ASN A 240 -2.23 26.74 -4.95
C ASN A 240 -3.30 25.82 -4.34
N GLY A 241 -2.89 24.90 -3.50
CA GLY A 241 -3.77 24.04 -2.72
C GLY A 241 -3.01 23.25 -1.66
N THR A 242 -3.73 22.75 -0.68
CA THR A 242 -3.22 21.88 0.38
C THR A 242 -3.51 20.43 -0.01
N PRO A 243 -2.58 19.48 0.21
CA PRO A 243 -2.87 18.06 0.05
C PRO A 243 -4.10 17.61 0.84
N LEU A 244 -4.92 16.72 0.26
CA LEU A 244 -6.13 16.22 0.92
C LEU A 244 -5.79 15.47 2.21
N GLY A 245 -4.67 14.71 2.22
CA GLY A 245 -4.22 13.96 3.39
C GLY A 245 -4.05 14.82 4.65
N ASP A 246 -3.55 16.05 4.49
CA ASP A 246 -3.26 16.97 5.60
C ASP A 246 -4.53 17.53 6.28
N THR A 247 -5.65 17.51 5.57
CA THR A 247 -6.89 18.18 5.99
C THR A 247 -8.05 17.19 6.18
N TRP A 248 -7.96 15.99 5.60
CA TRP A 248 -9.04 15.00 5.54
C TRP A 248 -9.67 14.71 6.91
N TYR A 249 -8.83 14.53 7.92
CA TYR A 249 -9.25 14.18 9.28
C TYR A 249 -9.88 15.36 10.05
N ALA A 250 -9.65 16.60 9.60
CA ALA A 250 -10.26 17.80 10.17
C ALA A 250 -11.58 18.18 9.48
N MET A 251 -11.90 17.57 8.32
CA MET A 251 -13.11 17.86 7.56
C MET A 251 -14.37 17.32 8.23
N THR A 252 -15.47 18.06 8.09
CA THR A 252 -16.81 17.58 8.45
C THR A 252 -17.30 16.50 7.47
N PRO A 253 -18.26 15.64 7.85
CA PRO A 253 -18.82 14.63 6.95
C PRO A 253 -19.40 15.22 5.65
N LYS A 254 -19.96 16.44 5.72
CA LYS A 254 -20.51 17.14 4.55
C LYS A 254 -19.41 17.55 3.56
N GLU A 255 -18.26 17.99 4.08
CA GLU A 255 -17.09 18.36 3.28
C GLU A 255 -16.45 17.12 2.66
N GLN A 256 -16.27 16.04 3.44
CA GLN A 256 -15.79 14.75 2.93
C GLN A 256 -16.69 14.22 1.80
N HIS A 257 -18.01 14.25 1.99
CA HIS A 257 -18.96 13.88 0.94
C HIS A 257 -18.81 14.75 -0.32
N LYS A 258 -18.63 16.06 -0.16
CA LYS A 258 -18.39 17.00 -1.27
C LYS A 258 -17.11 16.63 -2.03
N ILE A 259 -16.00 16.42 -1.32
CA ILE A 259 -14.71 16.05 -1.93
C ILE A 259 -14.80 14.70 -2.64
N MET A 260 -15.38 13.67 -2.01
CA MET A 260 -15.56 12.37 -2.66
C MET A 260 -16.35 12.45 -3.96
N LYS A 261 -17.39 13.29 -3.99
CA LYS A 261 -18.14 13.55 -5.20
C LYS A 261 -17.25 14.17 -6.29
N GLN A 262 -16.47 15.18 -5.95
CA GLN A 262 -15.57 15.85 -6.89
C GLN A 262 -14.51 14.88 -7.43
N ILE A 263 -13.89 14.04 -6.59
CA ILE A 263 -12.90 13.04 -7.00
C ILE A 263 -13.47 12.13 -8.09
N VAL A 264 -14.70 11.62 -7.90
CA VAL A 264 -15.35 10.78 -8.89
C VAL A 264 -15.76 11.56 -10.14
N GLU A 265 -16.17 12.82 -10.03
CA GLU A 265 -16.41 13.69 -11.19
C GLU A 265 -15.13 13.89 -12.03
N TRP A 266 -13.98 14.07 -11.37
CA TRP A 266 -12.67 14.15 -12.03
C TRP A 266 -12.30 12.86 -12.75
N GLU A 267 -12.46 11.72 -12.09
CA GLU A 267 -12.17 10.41 -12.67
C GLU A 267 -13.09 10.09 -13.85
N ALA A 268 -14.38 10.39 -13.74
CA ALA A 268 -15.33 10.26 -14.84
C ALA A 268 -14.91 11.10 -16.07
N ARG A 269 -14.43 12.33 -15.83
CA ARG A 269 -13.89 13.19 -16.91
C ARG A 269 -12.63 12.60 -17.54
N LEU A 270 -11.71 12.06 -16.75
CA LEU A 270 -10.50 11.39 -17.26
C LEU A 270 -10.85 10.17 -18.13
N MET A 271 -11.78 9.34 -17.65
CA MET A 271 -12.23 8.16 -18.38
C MET A 271 -13.08 8.49 -19.60
N SER A 272 -13.62 9.71 -19.71
CA SER A 272 -14.34 10.17 -20.91
C SER A 272 -13.42 10.54 -22.08
N LEU A 273 -12.11 10.70 -21.83
CA LEU A 273 -11.13 11.02 -22.87
C LEU A 273 -10.98 9.83 -23.83
N GLU A 274 -10.98 10.11 -25.13
CA GLU A 274 -10.92 9.09 -26.18
C GLU A 274 -9.48 8.85 -26.64
N PHE A 275 -9.03 7.60 -26.55
CA PHE A 275 -7.70 7.21 -27.01
C PHE A 275 -7.77 6.09 -28.07
N PRO A 276 -6.92 6.14 -29.11
CA PRO A 276 -6.94 5.18 -30.21
C PRO A 276 -6.24 3.85 -29.89
N ALA A 277 -5.46 3.80 -28.80
CA ALA A 277 -4.65 2.64 -28.41
C ALA A 277 -4.30 2.70 -26.91
N CYS A 278 -3.85 1.57 -26.37
CA CYS A 278 -3.25 1.46 -25.04
C CYS A 278 -1.75 1.74 -25.11
N GLY A 279 -1.18 2.33 -24.06
CA GLY A 279 0.21 2.79 -24.04
C GLY A 279 0.38 4.00 -23.11
N SER A 280 1.39 4.82 -23.37
CA SER A 280 1.56 6.12 -22.70
C SER A 280 1.44 7.27 -23.70
N LEU A 281 1.06 8.45 -23.22
CA LEU A 281 0.84 9.64 -24.07
C LEU A 281 2.15 10.41 -24.25
N TYR A 282 2.43 10.88 -25.46
CA TYR A 282 3.62 11.67 -25.82
C TYR A 282 3.28 12.75 -26.85
N TYR A 283 4.16 13.74 -27.01
CA TYR A 283 4.17 14.52 -28.25
C TYR A 283 4.77 13.69 -29.38
N GLN A 284 4.30 13.90 -30.61
CA GLN A 284 4.82 13.17 -31.77
C GLN A 284 6.33 13.33 -32.00
N LYS A 285 6.88 14.49 -31.65
CA LYS A 285 8.29 14.85 -31.86
C LYS A 285 9.25 14.08 -30.94
N ASP A 286 8.75 13.62 -29.79
CA ASP A 286 9.56 12.92 -28.78
C ASP A 286 9.66 11.42 -29.09
N LEU A 287 8.89 10.94 -30.06
CA LEU A 287 8.95 9.56 -30.56
C LEU A 287 9.32 9.52 -32.05
N PRO A 288 10.56 9.86 -32.44
CA PRO A 288 10.94 9.94 -33.85
C PRO A 288 10.94 8.58 -34.54
N THR A 289 11.28 7.51 -33.82
CA THR A 289 11.56 6.18 -34.37
C THR A 289 10.59 5.11 -33.90
N GLU A 290 9.96 5.32 -32.76
CA GLU A 290 9.12 4.36 -32.06
C GLU A 290 7.78 4.19 -32.77
N ARG A 291 7.20 3.00 -32.64
CA ARG A 291 5.80 2.78 -33.06
C ARG A 291 4.91 3.73 -32.26
N LYS A 292 4.04 4.45 -32.96
CA LYS A 292 3.11 5.42 -32.35
C LYS A 292 1.78 5.47 -33.09
N VAL A 293 0.72 5.81 -32.37
CA VAL A 293 -0.64 6.01 -32.91
C VAL A 293 -1.07 7.43 -32.60
N SER A 294 -1.20 8.26 -33.62
CA SER A 294 -1.60 9.66 -33.47
C SER A 294 -3.02 9.79 -32.91
N LEU A 295 -3.22 10.77 -32.02
CA LEU A 295 -4.56 11.13 -31.58
C LEU A 295 -5.25 11.92 -32.70
N PRO A 296 -6.50 11.59 -33.08
CA PRO A 296 -7.21 12.26 -34.16
C PRO A 296 -7.61 13.70 -33.78
N LYS A 297 -7.82 13.97 -32.48
CA LYS A 297 -8.08 15.30 -31.93
C LYS A 297 -6.75 16.05 -31.69
N ASN A 298 -6.78 17.38 -31.67
CA ASN A 298 -5.60 18.26 -31.43
C ASN A 298 -4.55 18.30 -32.55
N LYS A 299 -4.99 18.29 -33.81
CA LYS A 299 -4.14 18.41 -35.03
C LYS A 299 -2.98 17.39 -35.09
N GLY A 300 -3.10 16.27 -34.37
CA GLY A 300 -2.04 15.28 -34.29
C GLY A 300 -0.80 15.75 -33.54
N GLU A 301 -0.89 16.68 -32.59
CA GLU A 301 0.27 17.03 -31.75
C GLU A 301 0.69 15.87 -30.83
N PHE A 302 -0.30 15.13 -30.33
CA PHE A 302 -0.13 14.02 -29.39
C PHE A 302 -0.23 12.66 -30.08
N CYS A 303 0.40 11.65 -29.49
CA CYS A 303 0.29 10.26 -29.89
C CYS A 303 0.38 9.30 -28.69
N ILE A 304 -0.17 8.10 -28.86
CA ILE A 304 0.08 6.98 -27.94
C ILE A 304 1.32 6.26 -28.41
N GLY A 305 2.27 6.09 -27.51
CA GLY A 305 3.55 5.43 -27.74
C GLY A 305 3.76 4.25 -26.79
N PRO A 306 5.02 3.81 -26.63
CA PRO A 306 5.36 2.74 -25.71
C PRO A 306 5.02 3.12 -24.27
N VAL A 307 4.67 2.16 -23.42
CA VAL A 307 4.38 2.38 -22.01
C VAL A 307 5.60 2.93 -21.28
N ALA A 308 5.44 4.06 -20.59
CA ALA A 308 6.47 4.69 -19.75
C ALA A 308 6.50 4.16 -18.31
N ASN A 309 5.61 3.22 -17.95
CA ASN A 309 5.51 2.71 -16.60
C ASN A 309 6.75 1.92 -16.18
N TYR A 310 7.29 2.22 -14.99
CA TYR A 310 8.51 1.62 -14.42
C TYR A 310 8.56 0.08 -14.50
N SER A 311 7.43 -0.61 -14.31
CA SER A 311 7.36 -2.08 -14.36
C SER A 311 7.84 -2.67 -15.70
N TRP A 312 7.80 -1.91 -16.80
CA TRP A 312 8.26 -2.34 -18.12
C TRP A 312 9.76 -2.12 -18.37
N TRP A 313 10.46 -1.40 -17.48
CA TRP A 313 11.80 -0.91 -17.72
C TRP A 313 12.80 -1.21 -16.60
N HIS A 314 12.34 -1.47 -15.39
CA HIS A 314 13.23 -1.71 -14.25
C HIS A 314 14.22 -2.87 -14.46
N GLY A 315 15.43 -2.70 -13.92
CA GLY A 315 16.52 -3.67 -14.07
C GLY A 315 16.85 -3.96 -15.53
N GLU A 316 17.15 -5.22 -15.84
CA GLU A 316 17.54 -5.66 -17.18
C GLU A 316 16.39 -5.61 -18.20
N ARG A 317 15.13 -5.35 -17.78
CA ARG A 317 14.00 -5.15 -18.70
C ARG A 317 14.22 -3.96 -19.62
N SER A 318 14.95 -2.94 -19.19
CA SER A 318 15.34 -1.79 -20.02
C SER A 318 16.18 -2.19 -21.24
N ASN A 319 16.96 -3.28 -21.14
CA ASN A 319 17.88 -3.74 -22.19
C ASN A 319 17.22 -4.69 -23.20
N LEU A 320 15.98 -5.10 -22.96
CA LEU A 320 15.28 -6.07 -23.80
C LEU A 320 14.64 -5.40 -25.02
N ASP A 321 14.76 -6.05 -26.18
CA ASP A 321 13.96 -5.73 -27.37
C ASP A 321 12.63 -6.49 -27.28
N ILE A 322 11.61 -5.83 -26.76
CA ILE A 322 10.29 -6.38 -26.46
C ILE A 322 9.19 -5.40 -26.89
N ASP A 323 8.00 -5.94 -27.15
CA ASP A 323 6.84 -5.13 -27.44
C ASP A 323 6.40 -4.32 -26.20
N ARG A 324 6.54 -2.99 -26.25
CA ARG A 324 6.11 -2.05 -25.20
C ARG A 324 4.87 -1.25 -25.58
N GLY A 325 4.19 -1.63 -26.66
CA GLY A 325 3.06 -0.87 -27.21
C GLY A 325 3.50 0.14 -28.27
N PRO A 326 2.60 1.03 -28.71
CA PRO A 326 1.19 1.08 -28.35
C PRO A 326 0.41 -0.13 -28.88
N TRP A 327 -0.66 -0.53 -28.19
CA TRP A 327 -1.51 -1.67 -28.59
C TRP A 327 -2.93 -1.24 -28.94
N SER A 328 -3.40 -1.61 -30.13
CA SER A 328 -4.79 -1.41 -30.54
C SER A 328 -5.72 -2.56 -30.16
N SER A 329 -5.16 -3.69 -29.71
CA SER A 329 -5.90 -4.86 -29.24
C SER A 329 -5.50 -5.18 -27.79
N SER A 330 -6.49 -5.43 -26.94
CA SER A 330 -6.28 -5.90 -25.57
C SER A 330 -5.59 -7.27 -25.54
N SER A 331 -5.85 -8.18 -26.50
CA SER A 331 -5.13 -9.47 -26.61
C SER A 331 -3.61 -9.27 -26.78
N ASP A 332 -3.20 -8.26 -27.55
CA ASP A 332 -1.78 -7.96 -27.75
C ASP A 332 -1.13 -7.45 -26.47
N LEU A 333 -1.87 -6.68 -25.66
CA LEU A 333 -1.43 -6.21 -24.35
C LEU A 333 -1.21 -7.38 -23.35
N PHE A 334 -2.15 -8.33 -23.26
CA PHE A 334 -1.98 -9.53 -22.43
C PHE A 334 -0.77 -10.35 -22.88
N ARG A 335 -0.63 -10.58 -24.20
CA ARG A 335 0.50 -11.30 -24.76
C ARG A 335 1.83 -10.60 -24.44
N ALA A 336 1.92 -9.28 -24.62
CA ALA A 336 3.13 -8.51 -24.38
C ALA A 336 3.57 -8.57 -22.90
N ALA A 337 2.63 -8.56 -21.95
CA ALA A 337 2.96 -8.69 -20.53
C ALA A 337 3.64 -10.04 -20.22
N GLY A 338 3.08 -11.15 -20.72
CA GLY A 338 3.68 -12.47 -20.53
C GLY A 338 4.98 -12.69 -21.31
N GLU A 339 5.08 -12.16 -22.54
CA GLU A 339 6.29 -12.27 -23.36
C GLU A 339 7.46 -11.52 -22.74
N ARG A 340 7.21 -10.31 -22.20
CA ARG A 340 8.22 -9.53 -21.47
C ARG A 340 8.84 -10.35 -20.35
N GLU A 341 8.02 -10.92 -19.47
CA GLU A 341 8.51 -11.68 -18.32
C GLU A 341 9.16 -13.00 -18.74
N LEU A 342 8.64 -13.67 -19.77
CA LEU A 342 9.23 -14.91 -20.28
C LEU A 342 10.61 -14.68 -20.89
N ILE A 343 10.78 -13.62 -21.67
CA ILE A 343 12.07 -13.25 -22.28
C ILE A 343 13.06 -12.87 -21.18
N TRP A 344 12.63 -12.04 -20.22
CA TRP A 344 13.48 -11.66 -19.09
C TRP A 344 13.90 -12.89 -18.28
N ALA A 345 12.95 -13.76 -17.92
CA ALA A 345 13.24 -14.92 -17.09
C ALA A 345 14.19 -15.91 -17.79
N LYS A 346 14.05 -16.12 -19.10
CA LYS A 346 15.00 -16.96 -19.87
C LYS A 346 16.42 -16.41 -19.89
N ALA A 347 16.56 -15.08 -19.91
CA ALA A 347 17.86 -14.43 -20.01
C ALA A 347 18.54 -14.23 -18.65
N TYR A 348 17.77 -13.96 -17.60
CA TYR A 348 18.30 -13.42 -16.34
C TYR A 348 17.83 -14.14 -15.07
N ALA A 349 16.73 -14.91 -15.11
CA ALA A 349 16.25 -15.56 -13.88
C ALA A 349 17.23 -16.62 -13.39
N LYS A 350 17.43 -16.63 -12.07
CA LYS A 350 18.26 -17.59 -11.35
C LYS A 350 17.48 -18.15 -10.16
N PRO A 351 17.84 -19.34 -9.66
CA PRO A 351 17.37 -19.79 -8.36
C PRO A 351 17.63 -18.72 -7.30
N ARG A 352 16.60 -18.38 -6.53
CA ARG A 352 16.67 -17.34 -5.50
C ARG A 352 15.75 -17.67 -4.35
N LEU A 353 16.01 -17.11 -3.17
CA LEU A 353 15.01 -17.12 -2.11
C LEU A 353 13.83 -16.23 -2.51
N PRO A 354 12.59 -16.57 -2.11
CA PRO A 354 11.48 -15.65 -2.22
C PRO A 354 11.84 -14.27 -1.68
N TYR A 355 11.56 -13.24 -2.47
CA TYR A 355 11.83 -11.84 -2.11
C TYR A 355 10.99 -11.45 -0.89
N GLU A 356 9.68 -11.74 -0.94
CA GLU A 356 8.81 -11.64 0.23
C GLU A 356 9.24 -12.65 1.28
N ARG A 357 9.61 -12.15 2.45
CA ARG A 357 10.41 -12.87 3.45
C ARG A 357 9.59 -13.96 4.13
N LEU A 358 8.31 -13.68 4.37
CA LEU A 358 7.39 -14.68 4.95
C LEU A 358 7.07 -15.82 3.98
N TYR A 359 7.30 -15.68 2.67
CA TYR A 359 7.14 -16.79 1.74
C TYR A 359 8.24 -17.84 1.89
N ARG A 360 9.39 -17.50 2.48
CA ARG A 360 10.54 -18.41 2.55
C ARG A 360 10.23 -19.68 3.34
N GLU A 361 9.40 -19.58 4.38
CA GLU A 361 8.95 -20.73 5.18
C GLU A 361 8.16 -21.75 4.34
N ILE A 362 7.30 -21.27 3.42
CA ILE A 362 6.51 -22.10 2.50
C ILE A 362 7.43 -23.00 1.64
N TYR A 363 8.65 -22.54 1.37
CA TYR A 363 9.67 -23.27 0.60
C TYR A 363 10.79 -23.86 1.48
N GLY A 364 10.59 -23.96 2.80
CA GLY A 364 11.57 -24.51 3.73
C GLY A 364 12.91 -23.75 3.72
N PHE A 365 12.84 -22.43 3.55
CA PHE A 365 13.99 -21.52 3.45
C PHE A 365 14.99 -21.89 2.34
N ALA A 366 14.52 -22.58 1.29
CA ALA A 366 15.33 -22.97 0.14
C ALA A 366 15.12 -22.05 -1.07
N GLN A 367 16.13 -21.98 -1.93
CA GLN A 367 16.01 -21.28 -3.21
C GLN A 367 14.97 -21.96 -4.11
N VAL A 368 14.13 -21.16 -4.76
CA VAL A 368 13.12 -21.62 -5.72
C VAL A 368 13.71 -21.55 -7.12
N SER A 369 13.61 -22.63 -7.89
CA SER A 369 14.02 -22.65 -9.31
C SER A 369 13.04 -21.86 -10.18
N PRO A 370 13.51 -21.08 -11.18
CA PRO A 370 12.65 -20.38 -12.13
C PRO A 370 11.90 -21.30 -13.10
N ASP A 371 12.26 -22.59 -13.21
CA ASP A 371 11.70 -23.51 -14.22
C ASP A 371 10.17 -23.57 -14.20
N ARG A 372 9.58 -23.63 -12.99
CA ARG A 372 8.11 -23.65 -12.85
C ARG A 372 7.48 -22.34 -13.30
N HIS A 373 8.14 -21.21 -13.02
CA HIS A 373 7.66 -19.89 -13.43
C HIS A 373 7.75 -19.72 -14.96
N LEU A 374 8.84 -20.20 -15.58
CA LEU A 374 8.99 -20.26 -17.05
C LEU A 374 7.89 -21.09 -17.72
N GLN A 375 7.53 -22.24 -17.12
CA GLN A 375 6.41 -23.05 -17.59
C GLN A 375 5.08 -22.30 -17.44
N ASN A 376 4.82 -21.69 -16.28
CA ASN A 376 3.59 -20.93 -16.05
C ASN A 376 3.42 -19.76 -17.03
N LEU A 377 4.51 -19.05 -17.36
CA LEU A 377 4.48 -17.98 -18.36
C LEU A 377 4.20 -18.54 -19.77
N SER A 378 4.78 -19.70 -20.10
CA SER A 378 4.51 -20.37 -21.37
C SER A 378 3.05 -20.82 -21.47
N ASP A 379 2.51 -21.37 -20.39
CA ASP A 379 1.11 -21.76 -20.23
C ASP A 379 0.17 -20.55 -20.36
N TYR A 380 0.48 -19.44 -19.68
CA TYR A 380 -0.24 -18.18 -19.79
C TYR A 380 -0.31 -17.68 -21.24
N LEU A 381 0.79 -17.76 -21.99
CA LEU A 381 0.83 -17.33 -23.38
C LEU A 381 -0.05 -18.20 -24.30
N THR A 382 -0.39 -19.43 -23.91
CA THR A 382 -1.39 -20.23 -24.63
C THR A 382 -2.82 -19.70 -24.41
N LEU A 383 -3.09 -19.06 -23.27
CA LEU A 383 -4.38 -18.46 -22.93
C LEU A 383 -4.52 -17.03 -23.46
N ALA A 384 -3.41 -16.28 -23.54
CA ALA A 384 -3.38 -14.85 -23.90
C ALA A 384 -4.21 -14.46 -25.15
N PRO A 385 -4.25 -15.24 -26.25
CA PRO A 385 -5.10 -14.92 -27.40
C PRO A 385 -6.59 -14.80 -27.08
N CYS A 386 -7.06 -15.50 -26.04
CA CYS A 386 -8.45 -15.53 -25.60
C CYS A 386 -8.77 -14.55 -24.47
N LEU A 387 -7.78 -13.81 -23.93
CA LEU A 387 -7.96 -12.87 -22.82
C LEU A 387 -8.35 -11.45 -23.27
N GLY A 388 -8.41 -11.19 -24.58
CA GLY A 388 -8.78 -9.86 -25.08
C GLY A 388 -10.27 -9.57 -24.94
N PHE A 389 -10.60 -8.35 -24.53
CA PHE A 389 -11.97 -7.86 -24.48
C PHE A 389 -12.54 -7.66 -25.89
N ARG A 390 -13.86 -7.83 -26.02
CA ARG A 390 -14.58 -7.70 -27.29
C ARG A 390 -14.54 -6.30 -27.85
N ALA A 391 -14.30 -6.21 -29.16
CA ALA A 391 -14.42 -4.94 -29.89
C ALA A 391 -15.84 -4.35 -29.74
N GLY A 392 -15.91 -3.09 -29.31
CA GLY A 392 -17.16 -2.39 -29.03
C GLY A 392 -17.72 -2.59 -27.61
N SER A 393 -17.13 -3.47 -26.80
CA SER A 393 -17.41 -3.52 -25.36
C SER A 393 -16.79 -2.31 -24.64
N SER A 394 -17.45 -1.80 -23.60
CA SER A 394 -16.90 -0.77 -22.71
C SER A 394 -15.59 -1.23 -22.06
N LEU A 395 -15.49 -2.52 -21.70
CA LEU A 395 -14.28 -3.11 -21.11
C LEU A 395 -13.04 -3.02 -22.01
N ASN A 396 -13.23 -3.04 -23.34
CA ASN A 396 -12.13 -2.93 -24.30
C ASN A 396 -11.70 -1.47 -24.58
N ARG A 397 -12.46 -0.49 -24.09
CA ARG A 397 -12.22 0.93 -24.38
C ARG A 397 -10.96 1.40 -23.67
N PRO A 398 -9.96 1.97 -24.37
CA PRO A 398 -8.80 2.55 -23.72
C PRO A 398 -9.21 3.78 -22.89
N VAL A 399 -8.84 3.79 -21.60
CA VAL A 399 -9.12 4.86 -20.65
C VAL A 399 -7.85 5.31 -19.95
N MET A 400 -7.82 6.60 -19.59
CA MET A 400 -6.79 7.15 -18.72
C MET A 400 -7.33 7.19 -17.29
N ARG A 401 -6.47 6.80 -16.35
CA ARG A 401 -6.70 6.93 -14.91
C ARG A 401 -5.45 7.53 -14.29
N HIS A 402 -5.62 8.26 -13.18
CA HIS A 402 -4.48 8.74 -12.42
C HIS A 402 -3.64 7.55 -11.92
N PRO A 403 -2.30 7.54 -12.13
CA PRO A 403 -1.46 6.40 -11.81
C PRO A 403 -1.35 6.12 -10.30
N ASP A 404 -1.48 7.16 -9.48
CA ASP A 404 -1.33 7.08 -8.03
C ASP A 404 -2.34 8.00 -7.30
N LEU A 405 -3.63 7.65 -7.36
CA LEU A 405 -4.72 8.48 -6.81
C LEU A 405 -4.84 8.34 -5.29
N GLN A 406 -3.84 8.85 -4.57
CA GLN A 406 -3.81 8.93 -3.12
C GLN A 406 -4.10 10.36 -2.62
N PRO A 407 -4.55 10.55 -1.35
CA PRO A 407 -4.91 11.86 -0.82
C PRO A 407 -3.81 12.93 -0.96
N ASN A 408 -2.53 12.56 -0.86
CA ASN A 408 -1.43 13.52 -0.96
C ASN A 408 -1.22 14.07 -2.38
N ASN A 409 -1.77 13.40 -3.39
CA ASN A 409 -1.72 13.82 -4.80
C ASN A 409 -2.96 14.63 -5.23
N ILE A 410 -3.90 14.87 -4.30
CA ILE A 410 -5.13 15.63 -4.54
C ILE A 410 -5.01 16.95 -3.79
N LEU A 411 -4.96 18.06 -4.53
CA LEU A 411 -4.87 19.39 -3.94
C LEU A 411 -6.25 20.02 -3.78
N ILE A 412 -6.51 20.57 -2.60
CA ILE A 412 -7.75 21.26 -2.27
C ILE A 412 -7.51 22.73 -1.94
N SER A 413 -8.50 23.57 -2.24
CA SER A 413 -8.57 24.96 -1.78
C SER A 413 -9.22 25.08 -0.41
N ASP A 414 -9.10 26.25 0.22
CA ASP A 414 -9.79 26.62 1.46
C ASP A 414 -11.33 26.52 1.37
N ALA A 415 -11.87 26.51 0.15
CA ALA A 415 -13.31 26.34 -0.12
C ALA A 415 -13.72 24.86 -0.26
N ASN A 416 -12.82 23.91 0.02
CA ASN A 416 -13.01 22.48 -0.20
C ASN A 416 -13.39 22.15 -1.67
N GLU A 417 -12.67 22.77 -2.60
CA GLU A 417 -12.70 22.42 -4.03
C GLU A 417 -11.38 21.78 -4.42
N VAL A 418 -11.44 20.69 -5.19
CA VAL A 418 -10.27 20.05 -5.80
C VAL A 418 -9.74 20.98 -6.89
N VAL A 419 -8.54 21.50 -6.66
CA VAL A 419 -7.88 22.49 -7.52
C VAL A 419 -6.73 21.92 -8.34
N GLY A 420 -6.34 20.67 -8.08
CA GLY A 420 -5.24 20.04 -8.80
C GLY A 420 -5.09 18.56 -8.51
N LEU A 421 -4.67 17.81 -9.53
CA LEU A 421 -4.13 16.47 -9.38
C LEU A 421 -2.66 16.51 -9.81
N VAL A 422 -1.78 15.99 -8.96
CA VAL A 422 -0.33 15.99 -9.17
C VAL A 422 0.23 14.57 -9.20
N ASP A 423 1.46 14.43 -9.68
CA ASP A 423 2.13 13.13 -9.85
C ASP A 423 1.51 12.24 -10.94
N TRP A 424 1.57 12.74 -12.19
CA TRP A 424 1.13 12.02 -13.39
C TRP A 424 2.20 11.10 -13.98
N GLN A 425 3.30 10.90 -13.27
CA GLN A 425 4.40 10.06 -13.71
C GLN A 425 3.92 8.61 -13.91
N HIS A 426 4.44 7.94 -14.94
CA HIS A 426 4.06 6.56 -15.30
C HIS A 426 2.59 6.34 -15.66
N CYS A 427 1.84 7.42 -15.95
CA CYS A 427 0.46 7.32 -16.43
C CYS A 427 0.38 6.42 -17.68
N THR A 428 -0.56 5.48 -17.63
CA THR A 428 -0.76 4.47 -18.67
C THR A 428 -2.23 4.42 -19.04
N ILE A 429 -2.49 4.37 -20.34
CA ILE A 429 -3.81 4.16 -20.91
C ILE A 429 -3.98 2.65 -21.10
N LEU A 430 -5.01 2.09 -20.48
CA LEU A 430 -5.33 0.67 -20.49
C LEU A 430 -6.80 0.48 -20.87
N PRO A 431 -7.23 -0.71 -21.33
CA PRO A 431 -8.65 -1.01 -21.46
C PRO A 431 -9.36 -0.82 -20.12
N LEU A 432 -10.60 -0.34 -20.13
CA LEU A 432 -11.40 -0.11 -18.91
C LEU A 432 -11.45 -1.36 -18.02
N GLY A 433 -11.56 -2.55 -18.61
CA GLY A 433 -11.56 -3.81 -17.87
C GLY A 433 -10.28 -4.07 -17.07
N LEU A 434 -9.14 -3.45 -17.43
CA LEU A 434 -7.89 -3.51 -16.67
C LEU A 434 -7.66 -2.28 -15.77
N ALA A 435 -8.20 -1.13 -16.12
CA ALA A 435 -8.02 0.12 -15.35
C ALA A 435 -9.03 0.29 -14.20
N ALA A 436 -10.20 -0.35 -14.30
CA ALA A 436 -11.28 -0.25 -13.32
C ALA A 436 -10.86 -0.79 -11.94
N GLY A 437 -11.39 -0.19 -10.89
CA GLY A 437 -11.10 -0.52 -9.50
C GLY A 437 -11.37 0.67 -8.59
N ILE A 438 -11.42 0.45 -7.28
CA ILE A 438 -11.47 1.53 -6.28
C ILE A 438 -10.03 1.84 -5.84
N PRO A 439 -9.58 3.12 -5.80
CA PRO A 439 -8.23 3.47 -5.37
C PRO A 439 -7.92 2.95 -3.96
N LYS A 440 -6.65 2.62 -3.70
CA LYS A 440 -6.20 1.97 -2.45
C LYS A 440 -6.67 2.70 -1.20
N ASP A 441 -6.54 4.03 -1.17
CA ASP A 441 -6.91 4.87 -0.02
C ASP A 441 -8.42 5.10 0.11
N PHE A 442 -9.19 4.71 -0.90
CA PHE A 442 -10.66 4.82 -0.90
C PHE A 442 -11.37 3.47 -0.85
N GLN A 443 -10.64 2.35 -0.90
CA GLN A 443 -11.20 1.01 -0.80
C GLN A 443 -11.13 0.46 0.63
N ASN A 444 -11.98 -0.53 0.92
CA ASN A 444 -12.04 -1.24 2.19
C ASN A 444 -12.43 -2.70 1.96
N TYR A 445 -11.81 -3.34 0.96
CA TYR A 445 -11.99 -4.76 0.67
C TYR A 445 -11.54 -5.61 1.86
N GLY A 446 -12.19 -6.75 2.09
CA GLY A 446 -12.02 -7.57 3.29
C GLY A 446 -12.99 -7.22 4.43
N ASP A 447 -13.63 -6.04 4.40
CA ASP A 447 -14.72 -5.70 5.31
C ASP A 447 -16.08 -6.14 4.72
N PRO A 448 -16.81 -7.08 5.37
CA PRO A 448 -18.04 -7.65 4.82
C PRO A 448 -19.16 -6.64 4.55
N ASP A 449 -19.20 -5.54 5.31
CA ASP A 449 -20.21 -4.49 5.15
C ASP A 449 -19.89 -3.61 3.94
N SER A 450 -18.61 -3.27 3.76
CA SER A 450 -18.10 -2.51 2.61
C SER A 450 -18.29 -3.28 1.31
N GLU A 451 -17.93 -4.57 1.28
CA GLU A 451 -18.09 -5.42 0.09
C GLU A 451 -19.54 -5.60 -0.35
N LYS A 452 -20.48 -5.61 0.62
CA LYS A 452 -21.92 -5.63 0.36
C LYS A 452 -22.50 -4.25 0.02
N LEU A 453 -21.66 -3.21 0.04
CA LEU A 453 -22.06 -1.81 -0.13
C LEU A 453 -23.23 -1.43 0.80
N ILE A 454 -23.17 -1.90 2.06
CA ILE A 454 -24.15 -1.51 3.08
C ILE A 454 -23.91 -0.04 3.43
N GLU A 455 -24.97 0.75 3.49
CA GLU A 455 -24.88 2.15 3.91
C GLU A 455 -24.30 2.23 5.33
N PRO A 456 -23.14 2.87 5.51
CA PRO A 456 -22.43 2.85 6.78
C PRO A 456 -23.12 3.75 7.81
N ARG A 457 -23.23 3.26 9.04
CA ARG A 457 -23.67 4.07 10.18
C ARG A 457 -22.54 5.03 10.57
N ILE A 458 -22.85 6.32 10.59
CA ILE A 458 -21.90 7.39 10.94
C ILE A 458 -21.93 7.67 12.46
N ASP A 459 -23.02 7.28 13.12
CA ASP A 459 -23.16 7.44 14.56
C ASP A 459 -22.14 6.57 15.31
N LEU A 460 -21.49 7.19 16.28
CA LEU A 460 -20.57 6.51 17.18
C LEU A 460 -21.36 5.51 18.04
N PRO A 461 -20.77 4.34 18.39
CA PRO A 461 -21.45 3.37 19.23
C PRO A 461 -21.75 3.99 20.61
N PRO A 462 -22.83 3.57 21.30
CA PRO A 462 -23.24 4.17 22.58
C PRO A 462 -22.16 4.15 23.67
N ASN A 463 -21.23 3.18 23.61
CA ASN A 463 -20.11 3.03 24.53
C ASN A 463 -18.82 3.70 24.02
N TYR A 464 -18.87 4.52 22.96
CA TYR A 464 -17.68 5.10 22.33
C TYR A 464 -16.84 5.93 23.32
N ASP A 465 -17.48 6.83 24.07
CA ASP A 465 -16.78 7.72 25.01
C ASP A 465 -16.14 6.96 26.18
N SER A 466 -16.59 5.72 26.42
CA SER A 466 -16.03 4.81 27.44
C SER A 466 -14.95 3.85 26.92
N LEU A 467 -14.60 3.92 25.62
CA LEU A 467 -13.54 3.09 25.04
C LEU A 467 -12.16 3.70 25.30
N PRO A 468 -11.08 2.89 25.38
CA PRO A 468 -9.70 3.37 25.31
C PRO A 468 -9.46 4.23 24.06
N GLU A 469 -8.52 5.17 24.13
CA GLU A 469 -8.23 6.07 22.99
C GLU A 469 -7.82 5.31 21.72
N SER A 470 -7.07 4.21 21.84
CA SER A 470 -6.72 3.32 20.73
C SER A 470 -7.96 2.74 20.04
N ASP A 471 -8.94 2.32 20.83
CA ASP A 471 -10.16 1.67 20.35
C ASP A 471 -11.13 2.70 19.77
N GLN A 472 -11.18 3.88 20.38
CA GLN A 472 -11.85 5.05 19.83
C GLN A 472 -11.31 5.42 18.44
N LEU A 473 -9.99 5.47 18.27
CA LEU A 473 -9.35 5.71 16.98
C LEU A 473 -9.68 4.61 15.97
N SER A 474 -9.60 3.34 16.38
CA SER A 474 -9.94 2.20 15.53
C SER A 474 -11.41 2.21 15.06
N VAL A 475 -12.35 2.53 15.96
CA VAL A 475 -13.77 2.68 15.63
C VAL A 475 -13.98 3.82 14.62
N ARG A 476 -13.38 5.00 14.87
CA ARG A 476 -13.46 6.13 13.93
C ARG A 476 -12.88 5.78 12.57
N GLU A 477 -11.73 5.11 12.54
CA GLU A 477 -11.06 4.71 11.31
C GLU A 477 -11.87 3.68 10.52
N THR A 478 -12.49 2.72 11.20
CA THR A 478 -13.39 1.74 10.58
C THR A 478 -14.60 2.43 9.95
N ILE A 479 -15.27 3.33 10.68
CA ILE A 479 -16.40 4.11 10.15
C ILE A 479 -15.95 4.92 8.93
N ARG A 480 -14.78 5.57 9.00
CA ARG A 480 -14.21 6.37 7.90
C ARG A 480 -13.94 5.52 6.66
N LYS A 481 -13.23 4.39 6.77
CA LYS A 481 -12.93 3.49 5.65
C LYS A 481 -14.20 2.98 4.97
N ARG A 482 -15.20 2.56 5.76
CA ARG A 482 -16.52 2.12 5.25
C ARG A 482 -17.24 3.25 4.52
N LEU A 483 -17.27 4.46 5.10
CA LEU A 483 -17.90 5.65 4.50
C LEU A 483 -17.25 6.02 3.16
N VAL A 484 -15.92 6.10 3.11
CA VAL A 484 -15.20 6.47 1.90
C VAL A 484 -15.41 5.44 0.78
N HIS A 485 -15.31 4.14 1.10
CA HIS A 485 -15.59 3.06 0.15
C HIS A 485 -17.00 3.15 -0.41
N PHE A 486 -18.00 3.29 0.47
CA PHE A 486 -19.39 3.42 0.09
C PHE A 486 -19.64 4.65 -0.78
N LEU A 487 -19.13 5.82 -0.40
CA LEU A 487 -19.29 7.07 -1.14
C LEU A 487 -18.65 6.98 -2.52
N TYR A 488 -17.44 6.43 -2.62
CA TYR A 488 -16.76 6.25 -3.90
C TYR A 488 -17.60 5.35 -4.83
N ALA A 489 -18.04 4.18 -4.34
CA ALA A 489 -18.85 3.26 -5.12
C ALA A 489 -20.20 3.88 -5.53
N ALA A 490 -20.89 4.56 -4.61
CA ALA A 490 -22.18 5.19 -4.84
C ALA A 490 -22.09 6.34 -5.86
N PHE A 491 -21.07 7.20 -5.75
CA PHE A 491 -20.87 8.26 -6.74
C PHE A 491 -20.43 7.71 -8.09
N THR A 492 -19.57 6.68 -8.11
CA THR A 492 -19.13 6.06 -9.36
C THR A 492 -20.33 5.47 -10.09
N LYS A 493 -21.21 4.76 -9.38
CA LYS A 493 -22.49 4.28 -9.95
C LYS A 493 -23.31 5.39 -10.60
N ARG A 494 -23.39 6.55 -9.94
CA ARG A 494 -24.22 7.68 -10.41
C ARG A 494 -23.58 8.47 -11.55
N LEU A 495 -22.26 8.64 -11.54
CA LEU A 495 -21.55 9.59 -12.41
C LEU A 495 -20.75 8.91 -13.52
N ASN A 496 -20.45 7.62 -13.37
CA ASN A 496 -19.67 6.81 -14.31
C ASN A 496 -20.10 5.34 -14.22
N GLU A 497 -21.33 5.06 -14.66
CA GLU A 497 -21.96 3.72 -14.57
C GLU A 497 -21.10 2.64 -15.26
N GLU A 498 -20.48 2.93 -16.41
CA GLU A 498 -19.58 1.98 -17.09
C GLU A 498 -18.40 1.54 -16.21
N HIS A 499 -17.82 2.47 -15.45
CA HIS A 499 -16.72 2.17 -14.53
C HIS A 499 -17.21 1.41 -13.31
N TYR A 500 -18.38 1.78 -12.77
CA TYR A 500 -19.01 1.03 -11.68
C TYR A 500 -19.24 -0.43 -12.05
N ASP A 501 -19.83 -0.68 -13.22
CA ASP A 501 -20.07 -2.02 -13.72
C ASP A 501 -18.76 -2.79 -13.88
N ALA A 502 -17.72 -2.15 -14.43
CA ALA A 502 -16.40 -2.76 -14.58
C ALA A 502 -15.68 -3.07 -13.25
N ILE A 503 -15.91 -2.28 -12.18
CA ILE A 503 -15.33 -2.55 -10.84
C ILE A 503 -15.84 -3.87 -10.27
N PHE A 504 -17.13 -4.16 -10.45
CA PHE A 504 -17.79 -5.32 -9.85
C PHE A 504 -18.01 -6.48 -10.84
N ASP A 505 -17.54 -6.35 -12.08
CA ASP A 505 -17.58 -7.41 -13.09
C ASP A 505 -16.56 -8.51 -12.77
N GLN A 506 -17.05 -9.73 -12.59
CA GLN A 506 -16.22 -10.89 -12.25
C GLN A 506 -15.22 -11.25 -13.36
N SER A 507 -15.56 -11.01 -14.62
CA SER A 507 -14.64 -11.25 -15.73
C SER A 507 -13.49 -10.24 -15.70
N ALA A 508 -13.78 -8.95 -15.51
CA ALA A 508 -12.78 -7.89 -15.39
C ALA A 508 -11.79 -8.18 -14.23
N ILE A 509 -12.29 -8.59 -13.07
CA ILE A 509 -11.45 -8.96 -11.92
C ILE A 509 -10.48 -10.11 -12.26
N LEU A 510 -10.95 -11.16 -12.95
CA LEU A 510 -10.09 -12.27 -13.37
C LEU A 510 -9.04 -11.83 -14.40
N HIS A 511 -9.42 -10.99 -15.37
CA HIS A 511 -8.51 -10.41 -16.34
C HIS A 511 -7.42 -9.54 -15.68
N GLN A 512 -7.79 -8.70 -14.72
CA GLN A 512 -6.87 -7.86 -13.96
C GLN A 512 -5.84 -8.69 -13.19
N ARG A 513 -6.30 -9.74 -12.49
CA ARG A 513 -5.43 -10.65 -11.74
C ARG A 513 -4.43 -11.34 -12.66
N LEU A 514 -4.91 -11.93 -13.75
CA LEU A 514 -4.06 -12.58 -14.75
C LEU A 514 -3.04 -11.61 -15.37
N PHE A 515 -3.46 -10.40 -15.73
CA PHE A 515 -2.57 -9.39 -16.28
C PHE A 515 -1.48 -8.99 -15.28
N LYS A 516 -1.88 -8.77 -14.02
CA LYS A 516 -0.96 -8.41 -12.93
C LYS A 516 0.05 -9.53 -12.65
N SER A 517 -0.42 -10.77 -12.45
CA SER A 517 0.46 -11.88 -12.10
C SER A 517 1.35 -12.32 -13.27
N ALA A 518 0.88 -12.22 -14.53
CA ALA A 518 1.72 -12.50 -15.70
C ALA A 518 2.78 -11.42 -15.95
N GLY A 519 2.51 -10.18 -15.52
CA GLY A 519 3.44 -9.06 -15.56
C GLY A 519 4.23 -8.84 -14.27
N SER A 520 4.21 -9.79 -13.32
CA SER A 520 4.99 -9.67 -12.08
C SER A 520 6.42 -10.15 -12.28
N PRO A 521 7.43 -9.50 -11.69
CA PRO A 521 8.82 -9.90 -11.82
C PRO A 521 9.11 -11.25 -11.15
N TRP A 522 10.15 -11.95 -11.62
CA TRP A 522 10.65 -13.15 -10.95
C TRP A 522 11.29 -12.82 -9.59
N GLU A 523 10.52 -13.05 -8.54
CA GLU A 523 10.89 -12.80 -7.15
C GLU A 523 10.91 -14.07 -6.29
N GLY A 524 11.10 -15.23 -6.94
CA GLY A 524 11.04 -16.53 -6.27
C GLY A 524 9.60 -17.05 -6.09
N ASP A 525 8.62 -16.39 -6.72
CA ASP A 525 7.23 -16.83 -6.73
C ASP A 525 6.86 -17.53 -8.06
N SER A 526 6.38 -18.77 -7.94
CA SER A 526 5.87 -19.56 -9.05
C SER A 526 4.42 -20.02 -8.85
N ILE A 527 3.73 -19.50 -7.82
CA ILE A 527 2.40 -19.96 -7.40
C ILE A 527 1.33 -18.99 -7.86
N THR A 528 1.50 -17.68 -7.64
CA THR A 528 0.45 -16.67 -7.89
C THR A 528 -0.12 -16.74 -9.32
N LEU A 529 0.74 -16.71 -10.34
CA LEU A 529 0.30 -16.78 -11.75
C LEU A 529 -0.44 -18.09 -12.04
N ARG A 530 0.03 -19.22 -11.51
CA ARG A 530 -0.63 -20.52 -11.72
C ARG A 530 -1.99 -20.56 -11.03
N ALA A 531 -2.09 -20.05 -9.80
CA ALA A 531 -3.34 -19.99 -9.06
C ALA A 531 -4.38 -19.12 -9.78
N ASP A 532 -3.97 -17.98 -10.34
CA ASP A 532 -4.85 -17.12 -11.13
C ASP A 532 -5.26 -17.79 -12.46
N MET A 533 -4.36 -18.50 -13.15
CA MET A 533 -4.72 -19.30 -14.32
C MET A 533 -5.72 -20.41 -14.00
N ILE A 534 -5.54 -21.14 -12.89
CA ILE A 534 -6.48 -22.17 -12.44
C ILE A 534 -7.86 -21.57 -12.20
N ARG A 535 -7.95 -20.44 -11.48
CA ARG A 535 -9.22 -19.75 -11.22
C ARG A 535 -9.90 -19.29 -12.51
N ALA A 536 -9.12 -18.77 -13.45
CA ALA A 536 -9.60 -18.35 -14.76
C ALA A 536 -10.11 -19.54 -15.59
N ILE A 537 -9.41 -20.67 -15.58
CA ILE A 537 -9.81 -21.92 -16.26
C ILE A 537 -11.08 -22.51 -15.63
N GLN A 538 -11.19 -22.53 -14.30
CA GLN A 538 -12.38 -23.00 -13.59
C GLN A 538 -13.60 -22.10 -13.85
N SER A 539 -13.36 -20.81 -14.06
CA SER A 539 -14.39 -19.81 -14.38
C SER A 539 -14.43 -19.46 -15.87
N TRP A 540 -13.89 -20.31 -16.75
CA TRP A 540 -13.68 -20.00 -18.17
C TRP A 540 -14.94 -19.52 -18.88
N PRO A 541 -16.13 -20.15 -18.69
CA PRO A 541 -17.36 -19.65 -19.28
C PRO A 541 -17.66 -18.20 -18.89
N ASN A 542 -17.44 -17.79 -17.64
CA ASN A 542 -17.66 -16.40 -17.21
C ASN A 542 -16.62 -15.45 -17.79
N LEU A 543 -15.37 -15.92 -17.93
CA LEU A 543 -14.27 -15.17 -18.53
C LEU A 543 -14.57 -14.85 -20.01
N ILE A 544 -15.10 -15.81 -20.77
CA ILE A 544 -15.39 -15.67 -22.21
C ILE A 544 -16.85 -15.30 -22.54
N SER A 545 -17.78 -15.40 -21.59
CA SER A 545 -19.22 -15.08 -21.73
C SER A 545 -19.46 -13.59 -22.01
N ALA A 546 -18.52 -12.74 -21.65
CA ALA A 546 -18.51 -11.33 -22.05
C ALA A 546 -18.01 -11.13 -23.51
N ASP A 547 -17.30 -12.10 -24.09
CA ASP A 547 -16.29 -11.84 -25.12
C ASP A 547 -16.11 -12.96 -26.17
N SER A 548 -17.00 -13.06 -27.16
CA SER A 548 -16.66 -13.79 -28.41
C SER A 548 -17.28 -13.21 -29.68
N ALA A 549 -16.64 -12.17 -30.23
CA ALA A 549 -16.72 -11.88 -31.67
C ALA A 549 -15.55 -11.03 -32.16
N GLY A 550 -14.34 -11.60 -32.16
CA GLY A 550 -13.16 -11.00 -32.79
C GLY A 550 -12.16 -12.06 -33.24
N ARG A 551 -12.34 -12.61 -34.45
CA ARG A 551 -11.53 -13.66 -35.13
C ARG A 551 -11.32 -14.96 -34.35
N GLY A 552 -12.28 -15.87 -34.49
CA GLY A 552 -12.17 -17.25 -34.03
C GLY A 552 -13.45 -17.74 -33.36
N ARG A 553 -14.57 -17.79 -34.11
CA ARG A 553 -15.81 -18.44 -33.65
C ARG A 553 -15.52 -19.93 -33.41
N GLY A 554 -15.02 -20.30 -32.23
CA GLY A 554 -14.88 -21.69 -31.81
C GLY A 554 -13.57 -22.05 -31.11
N THR A 555 -12.50 -21.26 -31.19
CA THR A 555 -11.18 -21.66 -30.63
C THR A 555 -11.04 -21.40 -29.13
N CYS A 556 -11.75 -20.40 -28.59
CA CYS A 556 -11.67 -20.02 -27.17
C CYS A 556 -12.85 -20.54 -26.32
N ASN A 557 -13.75 -21.37 -26.88
CA ASN A 557 -14.91 -21.89 -26.14
C ASN A 557 -14.51 -22.82 -24.98
N THR A 558 -13.33 -23.42 -25.09
CA THR A 558 -12.70 -24.24 -24.07
C THR A 558 -11.29 -23.72 -23.83
N PRO A 559 -10.79 -23.75 -22.59
CA PRO A 559 -9.42 -23.36 -22.31
C PRO A 559 -8.45 -24.30 -23.04
N ALA A 560 -7.37 -23.74 -23.59
CA ALA A 560 -6.33 -24.52 -24.29
C ALA A 560 -5.48 -25.37 -23.32
N LEU A 561 -5.65 -25.15 -22.02
CA LEU A 561 -4.87 -25.72 -20.94
C LEU A 561 -5.79 -26.35 -19.90
N THR A 562 -5.38 -27.50 -19.36
CA THR A 562 -6.00 -28.13 -18.20
C THR A 562 -4.92 -28.57 -17.22
N TYR A 563 -5.24 -28.50 -15.93
CA TYR A 563 -4.39 -29.00 -14.85
C TYR A 563 -5.04 -30.24 -14.23
N SER A 564 -4.22 -31.13 -13.68
CA SER A 564 -4.74 -32.26 -12.88
C SER A 564 -5.31 -31.77 -11.55
N ASP A 565 -6.22 -32.53 -10.95
CA ASP A 565 -6.82 -32.20 -9.66
C ASP A 565 -5.77 -32.07 -8.54
N GLU A 566 -4.69 -32.86 -8.61
CA GLU A 566 -3.54 -32.77 -7.70
C GLU A 566 -2.84 -31.40 -7.82
N VAL A 567 -2.50 -30.98 -9.04
CA VAL A 567 -1.86 -29.67 -9.28
C VAL A 567 -2.78 -28.53 -8.84
N ILE A 568 -4.09 -28.65 -9.07
CA ILE A 568 -5.08 -27.66 -8.64
C ILE A 568 -5.09 -27.55 -7.11
N SER A 569 -5.23 -28.68 -6.42
CA SER A 569 -5.28 -28.73 -4.95
C SER A 569 -4.01 -28.15 -4.33
N ASP A 570 -2.84 -28.61 -4.79
CA ASP A 570 -1.55 -28.18 -4.24
C ASP A 570 -1.29 -26.69 -4.48
N THR A 571 -1.57 -26.20 -5.69
CA THR A 571 -1.36 -24.79 -6.03
C THR A 571 -2.26 -23.88 -5.20
N LEU A 572 -3.54 -24.25 -5.02
CA LEU A 572 -4.49 -23.45 -4.24
C LEU A 572 -4.19 -23.50 -2.74
N ALA A 573 -3.64 -24.61 -2.24
CA ALA A 573 -3.18 -24.70 -0.85
C ALA A 573 -1.97 -23.78 -0.59
N LEU A 574 -1.01 -23.73 -1.51
CA LEU A 574 0.16 -22.84 -1.41
C LEU A 574 -0.24 -21.35 -1.57
N ASP A 575 -1.13 -21.02 -2.51
CA ASP A 575 -1.66 -19.66 -2.67
C ASP A 575 -2.39 -19.19 -1.41
N LYS A 576 -3.08 -20.09 -0.70
CA LYS A 576 -3.71 -19.77 0.58
C LYS A 576 -2.66 -19.40 1.64
N GLN A 577 -1.57 -20.15 1.75
CA GLN A 577 -0.47 -19.84 2.67
C GLN A 577 0.21 -18.50 2.32
N GLN A 578 0.40 -18.21 1.02
CA GLN A 578 0.93 -16.90 0.58
C GLN A 578 0.03 -15.75 1.02
N LYS A 579 -1.29 -15.87 0.88
CA LYS A 579 -2.23 -14.83 1.33
C LYS A 579 -2.26 -14.64 2.84
N GLU A 580 -2.12 -15.73 3.60
CA GLU A 580 -1.97 -15.65 5.06
C GLU A 580 -0.69 -14.90 5.43
N ALA A 581 0.42 -15.17 4.73
CA ALA A 581 1.67 -14.44 4.87
C ALA A 581 1.56 -12.95 4.46
N ASP A 582 0.86 -12.64 3.35
CA ASP A 582 0.61 -11.25 2.93
C ASP A 582 -0.15 -10.47 4.00
N THR A 583 -1.18 -11.10 4.57
CA THR A 583 -1.99 -10.50 5.65
C THR A 583 -1.13 -10.22 6.88
N ALA A 584 -0.27 -11.16 7.27
CA ALA A 584 0.66 -10.98 8.39
C ALA A 584 1.69 -9.87 8.12
N MET A 585 2.20 -9.78 6.88
CA MET A 585 3.10 -8.69 6.47
C MET A 585 2.42 -7.32 6.54
N ASP A 586 1.19 -7.21 6.06
CA ASP A 586 0.46 -5.94 6.08
C ASP A 586 0.15 -5.49 7.51
N GLN A 587 -0.19 -6.42 8.41
CA GLN A 587 -0.34 -6.14 9.84
C GLN A 587 0.97 -5.67 10.48
N MET A 588 2.09 -6.33 10.16
CA MET A 588 3.41 -5.90 10.65
C MET A 588 3.76 -4.49 10.15
N ARG A 589 3.46 -4.18 8.88
CA ARG A 589 3.69 -2.85 8.30
C ARG A 589 2.87 -1.78 9.00
N GLU A 590 1.60 -2.06 9.30
CA GLU A 590 0.70 -1.16 10.03
C GLU A 590 1.23 -0.85 11.44
N VAL A 591 1.69 -1.87 12.17
CA VAL A 591 2.30 -1.69 13.51
C VAL A 591 3.60 -0.88 13.46
N LEU A 592 4.40 -1.08 12.42
CA LEU A 592 5.66 -0.35 12.23
C LEU A 592 5.45 1.08 11.70
N GLY A 593 4.25 1.41 11.23
CA GLY A 593 3.99 2.68 10.54
C GLY A 593 4.70 2.80 9.19
N VAL A 594 5.11 1.68 8.59
CA VAL A 594 5.88 1.65 7.34
C VAL A 594 4.96 1.38 6.15
N ASP A 595 5.27 1.95 4.99
CA ASP A 595 4.60 1.56 3.75
C ASP A 595 5.16 0.24 3.17
N VAL A 596 4.65 -0.19 2.01
CA VAL A 596 5.09 -1.42 1.33
C VAL A 596 6.55 -1.37 0.86
N LEU A 597 7.13 -0.17 0.75
CA LEU A 597 8.53 0.07 0.42
C LEU A 597 9.40 0.25 1.67
N GLY A 598 8.81 0.13 2.88
CA GLY A 598 9.48 0.36 4.16
C GLY A 598 9.59 1.84 4.55
N TRP A 599 8.89 2.77 3.89
CA TRP A 599 9.06 4.21 4.11
C TRP A 599 8.47 4.67 5.44
N VAL A 600 9.20 5.55 6.14
CA VAL A 600 8.75 6.27 7.34
C VAL A 600 9.24 7.73 7.34
N PRO A 601 8.57 8.63 8.06
CA PRO A 601 9.10 9.97 8.35
C PRO A 601 10.41 9.94 9.16
N ASN A 602 11.28 10.95 9.01
CA ASN A 602 12.58 11.03 9.71
C ASN A 602 12.44 11.06 11.24
N ASN A 603 11.43 11.80 11.74
CA ASN A 603 11.12 11.86 13.16
C ASN A 603 10.60 10.52 13.71
N GLU A 604 10.12 9.61 12.85
CA GLU A 604 9.58 8.29 13.23
C GLU A 604 10.56 7.14 12.97
N PHE A 605 11.63 7.38 12.20
CA PHE A 605 12.58 6.35 11.79
C PHE A 605 13.19 5.56 12.93
N GLU A 606 13.72 6.24 13.96
CA GLU A 606 14.32 5.56 15.12
C GLU A 606 13.28 4.77 15.92
N ALA A 607 12.05 5.27 16.01
CA ALA A 607 10.95 4.58 16.68
C ALA A 607 10.53 3.31 15.93
N ALA A 608 10.37 3.39 14.60
CA ALA A 608 10.06 2.25 13.76
C ALA A 608 11.18 1.18 13.81
N LYS A 609 12.44 1.60 13.81
CA LYS A 609 13.60 0.71 13.93
C LYS A 609 13.65 0.00 15.27
N GLN A 610 13.38 0.73 16.36
CA GLN A 610 13.28 0.14 17.68
C GLN A 610 12.11 -0.86 17.74
N MET A 611 10.93 -0.50 17.22
CA MET A 611 9.77 -1.39 17.17
C MET A 611 10.07 -2.68 16.40
N ALA A 612 10.72 -2.59 15.23
CA ALA A 612 11.12 -3.75 14.45
C ALA A 612 12.07 -4.67 15.23
N ALA A 613 13.04 -4.10 15.95
CA ALA A 613 13.95 -4.86 16.80
C ALA A 613 13.22 -5.54 17.98
N GLU A 614 12.26 -4.86 18.60
CA GLU A 614 11.43 -5.41 19.68
C GLU A 614 10.52 -6.55 19.18
N ILE A 615 9.92 -6.42 18.00
CA ILE A 615 9.12 -7.48 17.37
C ILE A 615 10.01 -8.70 17.11
N LYS A 616 11.19 -8.50 16.50
CA LYS A 616 12.14 -9.58 16.24
C LYS A 616 12.55 -10.29 17.53
N ALA A 617 12.87 -9.55 18.60
CA ALA A 617 13.24 -10.13 19.88
C ALA A 617 12.10 -10.98 20.49
N LYS A 618 10.87 -10.48 20.48
CA LYS A 618 9.69 -11.21 20.96
C LYS A 618 9.40 -12.47 20.14
N MET A 619 9.55 -12.40 18.82
CA MET A 619 9.42 -13.57 17.95
C MET A 619 10.49 -14.62 18.31
N LEU A 620 11.73 -14.22 18.58
CA LEU A 620 12.81 -15.13 19.01
C LEU A 620 12.57 -15.77 20.37
N GLU A 621 11.96 -15.04 21.31
CA GLU A 621 11.57 -15.58 22.62
C GLU A 621 10.42 -16.59 22.49
N ALA A 622 9.51 -16.36 21.54
CA ALA A 622 8.34 -17.20 21.31
C ALA A 622 8.56 -18.36 20.34
N ALA A 623 9.74 -18.45 19.71
CA ALA A 623 10.11 -19.52 18.81
C ALA A 623 10.08 -20.87 19.54
N GLU A 624 9.25 -21.81 19.06
CA GLU A 624 9.04 -23.11 19.71
C GLU A 624 10.03 -24.15 19.19
N THR A 625 10.45 -24.02 17.93
CA THR A 625 11.39 -24.92 17.28
C THR A 625 12.74 -24.26 16.97
N GLY A 626 13.76 -25.09 16.76
CA GLY A 626 15.05 -24.61 16.26
C GLY A 626 14.96 -24.02 14.85
N GLU A 627 14.03 -24.51 14.03
CA GLU A 627 13.76 -24.00 12.68
C GLU A 627 13.10 -22.62 12.73
N ASP A 628 12.11 -22.41 13.60
CA ASP A 628 11.47 -21.10 13.82
C ASP A 628 12.53 -20.05 14.20
N ARG A 629 13.42 -20.42 15.12
CA ARG A 629 14.47 -19.53 15.60
C ARG A 629 15.45 -19.16 14.49
N ILE A 630 15.84 -20.12 13.64
CA ILE A 630 16.70 -19.87 12.47
C ILE A 630 15.97 -19.00 11.44
N GLY A 631 14.69 -19.27 11.20
CA GLY A 631 13.81 -18.49 10.33
C GLY A 631 13.77 -17.03 10.76
N ILE A 632 13.50 -16.76 12.04
CA ILE A 632 13.44 -15.39 12.56
C ILE A 632 14.83 -14.74 12.58
N GLN A 633 15.90 -15.45 12.94
CA GLN A 633 17.23 -14.87 12.99
C GLN A 633 17.75 -14.41 11.63
N ASN A 634 17.51 -15.21 10.59
CA ASN A 634 18.11 -15.02 9.26
C ASN A 634 17.13 -14.48 8.22
N HIS A 635 15.83 -14.65 8.44
CA HIS A 635 14.77 -14.35 7.48
C HIS A 635 13.75 -13.31 7.96
N PHE A 636 14.00 -12.59 9.07
CA PHE A 636 13.10 -11.53 9.53
C PHE A 636 12.82 -10.49 8.43
N PRO A 637 11.57 -10.03 8.24
CA PRO A 637 11.20 -9.17 7.11
C PRO A 637 11.90 -7.82 7.05
N SER A 638 12.22 -7.21 8.19
CA SER A 638 12.83 -5.87 8.26
C SER A 638 14.37 -5.88 8.29
N ASP A 639 15.01 -7.04 8.18
CA ASP A 639 16.48 -7.13 8.14
C ASP A 639 17.02 -6.86 6.72
N ASP A 640 18.19 -6.23 6.64
CA ASP A 640 19.00 -6.17 5.41
C ASP A 640 19.30 -7.57 4.84
N PHE A 641 19.33 -7.69 3.52
CA PHE A 641 19.62 -8.96 2.85
C PHE A 641 20.18 -8.80 1.44
N ASP A 642 20.92 -9.79 0.95
CA ASP A 642 21.34 -9.81 -0.45
C ASP A 642 20.13 -10.08 -1.37
N GLU A 643 19.71 -9.07 -2.13
CA GLU A 643 18.59 -9.18 -3.06
C GLU A 643 18.85 -10.12 -4.23
N ASN A 644 20.11 -10.52 -4.45
CA ASN A 644 20.51 -11.48 -5.48
C ASN A 644 20.62 -12.93 -4.97
N SER A 645 20.30 -13.17 -3.69
CA SER A 645 20.44 -14.48 -3.03
C SER A 645 19.29 -15.46 -3.23
#